data_AF-A0A6A2XY20-F1
#
_entry.id   AF-A0A6A2XY20-F1
#
_cell.length_a   1.000
_cell.length_b   1.000
_cell.length_c   1.000
_cell.angle_alpha   90.00
_cell.angle_beta   90.00
_cell.angle_gamma   90.00
#
_symmetry.space_group_name_H-M   'P 1'
#
loop_
_entity.id
_entity.type
_entity.pdbx_description
1 polymer ?
#
loop_
_entity_poly.entity_id
_entity_poly.type
_entity_poly.pdbx_seq_one_letter_code
_entity_poly.pdbx_strand_id
1 'polypeptide(L)'
;MEFEEQQQHPLSPQQLLLRDSKLRNTDYIYGAVVFTGHDTKVMQNSTDPPSKRSKIEKQTDHIIYLLFVIVFLMGFIGSIFFGIETDNDLENGRIRRRWYLRPDSSEIFFDPRRAPAAAIYHFLTALLLYNHFIPISLYVSTEIVKVLQSIFINQDVHMYYEEADKPAHAARTSNLNEELGQVDTILSDKTGTLTCNSMEFIKCSVAGTAYGRGVTEVERAMDRKKGSPVREQNGPNSVAESDDIPVIKGFNFKDERIMNGNWIKETHADVIQKFFRLLAICHTAIPEVDEESGNISYEAESPDEAAFVIAARVLGFEFHKRTQTSISLHELDPVSGQTVGRLYELLNIIEFNSSRKRMSVIVRDDEGKILLLSKGADSVMFELLAKSGRDFEADTREHINDYADAGLRTLVLAYRELSEDEYKVFNEKFTEAKNSVSADRETLIDEVAEKIERDLILLGATAVEDKLQNGVPDCIDKLAQAGIKLWVLTGDKMETAINIGYACSLLRQGMKQIIVTLDAPEIQSLEKTGDKDAIIKASRKSVLEQIASGKAQVSALSAMSEAFALIIDGKSLAYALEDDMKQSFLDLATGCASVICCRSSPKQKALVTRLVKTGTRKTTLAIGDGANDVGMLQEADIGIGISGVEGMQAVMSSDVAIAQFRYLERLLLVHGHWCYRRLSSMICYFFYKNIAFGFTVFLYEVYASFSAQPAYNDWYLSLYNVFFSSLPVVAMGVFDQDVPARYCLRFPLLYQEGVQNVLFSWRRILSWMFNGFYSAVIVFFFCSRALEQQAFNNDGKTASREILTGTMYTCIVWVVNLQLALSISYFTLIQHILIWGTIGFWYLFQVVYGFMPPSFSTDAYRVFVETLAPATSYWFITLFVVIATLIPYFLYNAIQTRFFPMYHGMIQCIRHEGLSDDPAYCEMVRQRSMRPTTVGFTARRAASRREASRR
;
A
#
# COMPACT_ATOMS: atom_id res chain seq x y z
N MET A 1 -54.05 3.79 30.09
CA MET A 1 -53.16 4.86 29.63
C MET A 1 -53.64 5.26 28.26
N GLU A 2 -54.59 6.18 28.22
CA GLU A 2 -54.88 6.95 27.01
C GLU A 2 -53.60 7.73 26.73
N PHE A 3 -52.88 7.36 25.66
CA PHE A 3 -51.76 8.15 25.18
C PHE A 3 -52.35 9.46 24.69
N GLU A 4 -52.11 10.55 25.42
CA GLU A 4 -52.45 11.90 24.98
C GLU A 4 -51.96 12.10 23.55
N GLU A 5 -52.89 12.46 22.67
CA GLU A 5 -52.65 12.71 21.27
C GLU A 5 -51.60 13.83 21.09
N GLN A 6 -50.55 13.52 20.32
CA GLN A 6 -49.73 14.45 19.54
C GLN A 6 -48.71 15.38 20.26
N GLN A 7 -47.91 14.89 21.21
CA GLN A 7 -46.59 15.52 21.44
C GLN A 7 -45.57 15.03 20.42
N GLN A 8 -45.27 15.87 19.41
CA GLN A 8 -44.19 15.62 18.46
C GLN A 8 -42.86 16.04 19.09
N HIS A 9 -41.99 15.05 19.37
CA HIS A 9 -40.63 15.31 19.81
C HIS A 9 -39.67 15.26 18.60
N PRO A 10 -38.85 16.30 18.38
CA PRO A 10 -37.84 16.26 17.33
C PRO A 10 -36.74 15.25 17.70
N LEU A 11 -36.44 14.33 16.79
CA LEU A 11 -35.32 13.40 16.95
C LEU A 11 -34.01 14.12 16.62
N SER A 12 -33.14 14.27 17.61
CA SER A 12 -31.81 14.84 17.42
C SER A 12 -30.80 13.76 16.98
N PRO A 13 -29.67 14.11 16.35
CA PRO A 13 -28.61 13.16 16.02
C PRO A 13 -28.05 12.41 17.24
N GLN A 14 -28.11 13.01 18.44
CA GLN A 14 -27.68 12.39 19.69
C GLN A 14 -28.57 11.20 20.10
N GLN A 15 -29.80 11.13 19.58
CA GLN A 15 -30.74 10.04 19.85
C GLN A 15 -30.66 8.92 18.79
N LEU A 16 -29.80 9.05 17.77
CA LEU A 16 -29.70 8.11 16.67
C LEU A 16 -28.37 7.34 16.73
N LEU A 17 -28.47 6.02 16.88
CA LEU A 17 -27.32 5.13 16.84
C LEU A 17 -27.06 4.66 15.41
N LEU A 18 -25.82 4.80 14.96
CA LEU A 18 -25.42 4.41 13.62
C LEU A 18 -25.01 2.94 13.58
N ARG A 19 -25.19 2.34 12.41
CA ARG A 19 -24.60 1.03 12.11
C ARG A 19 -23.07 1.10 12.28
N ASP A 20 -22.49 0.04 12.83
CA ASP A 20 -21.06 -0.09 13.19
C ASP A 20 -20.59 0.72 14.41
N SER A 21 -21.48 1.47 15.07
CA SER A 21 -21.19 1.97 16.41
C SER A 21 -21.11 0.81 17.41
N LYS A 22 -20.07 0.80 18.24
CA LYS A 22 -19.94 -0.16 19.36
C LYS A 22 -20.50 0.48 20.61
N LEU A 23 -21.51 -0.14 21.21
CA LEU A 23 -21.99 0.26 22.52
C LEU A 23 -20.88 -0.01 23.55
N ARG A 24 -20.60 0.99 24.39
CA ARG A 24 -19.64 0.92 25.50
C ARG A 24 -20.27 1.57 26.73
N ASN A 25 -19.80 1.19 27.91
CA ASN A 25 -20.17 1.79 29.20
C ASN A 25 -21.67 1.67 29.54
N THR A 26 -22.40 0.74 28.90
CA THR A 26 -23.82 0.49 29.18
C THR A 26 -24.16 -0.95 28.82
N ASP A 27 -24.77 -1.69 29.74
CA ASP A 27 -25.07 -3.13 29.55
C ASP A 27 -26.04 -3.39 28.38
N TYR A 28 -27.11 -2.59 28.31
CA TYR A 28 -28.11 -2.70 27.27
C TYR A 28 -28.85 -1.38 27.06
N ILE A 29 -29.44 -1.25 25.88
CA ILE A 29 -30.28 -0.12 25.49
C ILE A 29 -31.55 -0.63 24.82
N TYR A 30 -32.66 0.08 25.00
CA TYR A 30 -33.87 -0.14 24.21
C TYR A 30 -33.92 0.88 23.08
N GLY A 31 -34.07 0.42 21.84
CA GLY A 31 -34.13 1.27 20.66
C GLY A 31 -35.07 0.71 19.60
N ALA A 32 -35.56 1.59 18.73
CA ALA A 32 -36.33 1.21 17.55
C ALA A 32 -35.46 1.33 16.30
N VAL A 33 -35.49 0.32 15.43
CA VAL A 33 -34.73 0.34 14.19
C VAL A 33 -35.40 1.28 13.19
N VAL A 34 -34.72 2.37 12.84
CA VAL A 34 -35.23 3.37 11.88
C VAL A 34 -34.79 3.05 10.45
N PHE A 35 -33.54 2.62 10.26
CA PHE A 35 -32.96 2.30 8.94
C PHE A 35 -32.38 0.89 8.93
N THR A 36 -32.55 0.15 7.82
CA THR A 36 -32.05 -1.22 7.66
C THR A 36 -31.29 -1.40 6.36
N GLY A 37 -30.39 -2.39 6.29
CA GLY A 37 -29.67 -2.75 5.06
C GLY A 37 -28.94 -1.57 4.40
N HIS A 38 -29.29 -1.31 3.13
CA HIS A 38 -28.71 -0.24 2.31
C HIS A 38 -29.18 1.17 2.70
N ASP A 39 -30.22 1.32 3.51
CA ASP A 39 -30.71 2.63 3.98
C ASP A 39 -29.85 3.20 5.11
N THR A 40 -28.98 2.37 5.70
CA THR A 40 -28.03 2.81 6.73
C THR A 40 -26.98 3.75 6.14
N LYS A 41 -26.61 4.81 6.87
CA LYS A 41 -25.63 5.82 6.40
C LYS A 41 -24.30 5.21 5.93
N VAL A 42 -23.84 4.15 6.58
CA VAL A 42 -22.59 3.47 6.20
C VAL A 42 -22.71 2.85 4.79
N MET A 43 -23.80 2.14 4.52
CA MET A 43 -24.02 1.51 3.22
C MET A 43 -24.30 2.53 2.11
N GLN A 44 -24.99 3.64 2.41
CA GLN A 44 -25.19 4.72 1.43
C GLN A 44 -23.88 5.44 1.04
N ASN A 45 -22.88 5.41 1.92
CA ASN A 45 -21.54 5.93 1.65
C ASN A 45 -20.61 4.87 1.04
N SER A 46 -20.98 3.59 1.09
CA SER A 46 -20.25 2.52 0.43
C SER A 46 -20.57 2.50 -1.06
N THR A 47 -19.57 2.26 -1.88
CA THR A 47 -19.73 2.00 -3.31
C THR A 47 -19.87 0.51 -3.57
N ASP A 48 -20.57 0.13 -4.64
CA ASP A 48 -20.58 -1.27 -5.04
C ASP A 48 -19.15 -1.69 -5.44
N PRO A 49 -18.66 -2.86 -5.00
CA PRO A 49 -17.29 -3.28 -5.26
C PRO A 49 -17.07 -3.43 -6.78
N PRO A 50 -16.16 -2.63 -7.38
CA PRO A 50 -15.90 -2.71 -8.81
C PRO A 50 -15.09 -3.97 -9.13
N SER A 51 -15.31 -4.56 -10.31
CA SER A 51 -14.42 -5.59 -10.83
C SER A 51 -13.10 -4.95 -11.29
N LYS A 52 -12.03 -5.17 -10.53
CA LYS A 52 -10.71 -4.60 -10.80
C LYS A 52 -9.94 -5.49 -11.78
N ARG A 53 -9.40 -4.87 -12.84
CA ARG A 53 -8.57 -5.53 -13.86
C ARG A 53 -7.21 -4.86 -13.97
N SER A 54 -6.18 -5.70 -14.03
CA SER A 54 -4.78 -5.29 -14.05
C SER A 54 -4.41 -4.52 -15.33
N LYS A 55 -3.50 -3.55 -15.21
CA LYS A 55 -2.92 -2.82 -16.35
C LYS A 55 -2.16 -3.74 -17.30
N ILE A 56 -1.45 -4.75 -16.76
CA ILE A 56 -0.72 -5.73 -17.57
C ILE A 56 -1.68 -6.58 -18.38
N GLU A 57 -2.81 -6.97 -17.80
CA GLU A 57 -3.86 -7.73 -18.48
C GLU A 57 -4.45 -6.91 -19.64
N LYS A 58 -4.83 -5.65 -19.39
CA LYS A 58 -5.32 -4.73 -20.44
C LYS A 58 -4.30 -4.56 -21.56
N GLN A 59 -3.00 -4.43 -21.23
CA GLN A 59 -1.95 -4.30 -22.24
C GLN A 59 -1.73 -5.62 -23.00
N THR A 60 -1.90 -6.77 -22.36
CA THR A 60 -1.85 -8.09 -23.00
C THR A 60 -2.96 -8.24 -24.04
N ASP A 61 -4.17 -7.76 -23.75
CA ASP A 61 -5.28 -7.73 -24.73
C ASP A 61 -4.89 -6.91 -25.98
N HIS A 62 -4.22 -5.77 -25.81
CA HIS A 62 -3.73 -4.97 -26.95
C HIS A 62 -2.68 -5.71 -27.80
N ILE A 63 -1.80 -6.50 -27.17
CA ILE A 63 -0.82 -7.32 -27.88
C ILE A 63 -1.52 -8.44 -28.66
N ILE A 64 -2.55 -9.06 -28.08
CA ILE A 64 -3.33 -10.10 -28.76
C ILE A 64 -4.07 -9.52 -29.96
N TYR A 65 -4.64 -8.32 -29.87
CA TYR A 65 -5.23 -7.64 -31.03
C TYR A 65 -4.18 -7.37 -32.11
N LEU A 66 -2.96 -6.95 -31.75
CA LEU A 66 -1.86 -6.77 -32.69
C LEU A 66 -1.50 -8.10 -33.40
N LEU A 67 -1.40 -9.21 -32.64
CA LEU A 67 -1.14 -10.52 -33.20
C LEU A 67 -2.25 -11.00 -34.13
N PHE A 68 -3.51 -10.76 -33.78
CA PHE A 68 -4.65 -11.08 -34.63
C PHE A 68 -4.58 -10.34 -35.97
N VAL A 69 -4.22 -9.05 -35.95
CA VAL A 69 -4.00 -8.26 -37.18
C VAL A 69 -2.85 -8.83 -38.00
N ILE A 70 -1.74 -9.25 -37.37
CA ILE A 70 -0.61 -9.87 -38.06
C ILE A 70 -1.02 -11.20 -38.72
N VAL A 71 -1.73 -12.07 -38.01
CA VAL A 71 -2.23 -13.36 -38.53
C VAL A 71 -3.17 -13.14 -39.71
N PHE A 72 -4.08 -12.18 -39.59
CA PHE A 72 -5.00 -11.81 -40.67
C PHE A 72 -4.23 -11.34 -41.91
N LEU A 73 -3.23 -10.48 -41.74
CA LEU A 73 -2.39 -10.00 -42.85
C LEU A 73 -1.57 -11.12 -43.49
N MET A 74 -0.97 -12.01 -42.70
CA MET A 74 -0.24 -13.17 -43.21
C MET A 74 -1.15 -14.09 -44.02
N GLY A 75 -2.32 -14.45 -43.50
CA GLY A 75 -3.30 -15.27 -44.22
C GLY A 75 -3.81 -14.60 -45.48
N PHE A 76 -4.07 -13.29 -45.45
CA PHE A 76 -4.55 -12.52 -46.60
C PHE A 76 -3.51 -12.46 -47.72
N ILE A 77 -2.26 -12.16 -47.38
CA ILE A 77 -1.15 -12.13 -48.34
C ILE A 77 -0.91 -13.53 -48.90
N GLY A 78 -0.86 -14.57 -48.06
CA GLY A 78 -0.68 -15.95 -48.49
C GLY A 78 -1.79 -16.42 -49.44
N SER A 79 -3.05 -16.06 -49.15
CA SER A 79 -4.21 -16.33 -50.00
C SER A 79 -4.12 -15.66 -51.38
N ILE A 80 -3.64 -14.42 -51.46
CA ILE A 80 -3.40 -13.75 -52.76
C ILE A 80 -2.34 -14.49 -53.56
N PHE A 81 -1.21 -14.85 -52.93
CA PHE A 81 -0.15 -15.59 -53.61
C PHE A 81 -0.62 -16.98 -54.08
N PHE A 82 -1.38 -17.69 -53.24
CA PHE A 82 -1.98 -18.97 -53.61
C PHE A 82 -2.94 -18.83 -54.80
N GLY A 83 -3.80 -17.80 -54.80
CA GLY A 83 -4.71 -17.52 -55.90
C GLY A 83 -3.97 -17.26 -57.22
N ILE A 84 -2.89 -16.49 -57.19
CA ILE A 84 -2.04 -16.22 -58.36
C ILE A 84 -1.35 -17.50 -58.84
N GLU A 85 -0.76 -18.30 -57.95
CA GLU A 85 -0.07 -19.53 -58.35
C GLU A 85 -1.06 -20.58 -58.88
N THR A 86 -2.28 -20.62 -58.35
CA THR A 86 -3.36 -21.52 -58.82
C THR A 86 -3.90 -21.10 -60.19
N ASP A 87 -4.04 -19.81 -60.47
CA ASP A 87 -4.39 -19.30 -61.80
C ASP A 87 -3.31 -19.67 -62.84
N ASN A 88 -2.02 -19.56 -62.44
CA ASN A 88 -0.88 -19.91 -63.29
C ASN A 88 -0.73 -21.41 -63.60
N ASP A 89 -1.47 -22.31 -62.91
CA ASP A 89 -1.43 -23.75 -63.22
C ASP A 89 -2.12 -24.08 -64.55
N LEU A 90 -3.05 -23.25 -65.00
CA LEU A 90 -3.84 -23.47 -66.22
C LEU A 90 -3.70 -22.27 -67.17
N GLU A 91 -3.00 -22.45 -68.28
CA GLU A 91 -2.91 -21.42 -69.33
C GLU A 91 -3.57 -21.92 -70.61
N ASN A 92 -4.60 -21.21 -71.10
CA ASN A 92 -5.35 -21.57 -72.31
C ASN A 92 -5.87 -23.03 -72.31
N GLY A 93 -6.25 -23.54 -71.15
CA GLY A 93 -6.76 -24.92 -71.00
C GLY A 93 -5.71 -26.01 -71.11
N ARG A 94 -4.40 -25.69 -71.04
CA ARG A 94 -3.31 -26.65 -70.93
C ARG A 94 -2.66 -26.55 -69.54
N ILE A 95 -2.37 -27.71 -68.96
CA ILE A 95 -1.66 -27.81 -67.68
C ILE A 95 -0.24 -27.27 -67.87
N ARG A 96 0.11 -26.19 -67.16
CA ARG A 96 1.44 -25.55 -67.25
C ARG A 96 2.34 -25.92 -66.06
N ARG A 97 1.79 -25.96 -64.85
CA ARG A 97 2.50 -26.30 -63.61
C ARG A 97 1.71 -27.33 -62.79
N ARG A 98 2.38 -28.03 -61.87
CA ARG A 98 1.83 -29.04 -60.94
C ARG A 98 0.91 -30.10 -61.58
N TRP A 99 1.38 -30.76 -62.63
CA TRP A 99 0.63 -31.79 -63.37
C TRP A 99 0.07 -32.94 -62.52
N TYR A 100 0.71 -33.24 -61.39
CA TYR A 100 0.32 -34.31 -60.47
C TYR A 100 -0.97 -33.99 -59.66
N LEU A 101 -1.36 -32.71 -59.56
CA LEU A 101 -2.58 -32.28 -58.87
C LEU A 101 -3.84 -32.34 -59.74
N ARG A 102 -3.70 -32.67 -61.05
CA ARG A 102 -4.80 -32.72 -62.03
C ARG A 102 -5.71 -31.48 -61.99
N PRO A 103 -5.17 -30.28 -62.30
CA PRO A 103 -5.96 -29.04 -62.28
C PRO A 103 -7.19 -29.07 -63.20
N ASP A 104 -7.19 -29.94 -64.21
CA ASP A 104 -8.31 -30.19 -65.14
C ASP A 104 -9.56 -30.82 -64.47
N SER A 105 -9.39 -31.49 -63.32
CA SER A 105 -10.45 -32.15 -62.54
C SER A 105 -10.29 -31.85 -61.04
N SER A 106 -10.16 -30.57 -60.71
CA SER A 106 -9.90 -30.08 -59.36
C SER A 106 -11.18 -29.92 -58.51
N GLU A 107 -11.05 -30.16 -57.21
CA GLU A 107 -12.10 -29.85 -56.23
C GLU A 107 -12.21 -28.33 -56.01
N ILE A 108 -13.32 -27.89 -55.40
CA ILE A 108 -13.64 -26.46 -55.16
C ILE A 108 -12.49 -25.70 -54.46
N PHE A 109 -11.66 -26.39 -53.68
CA PHE A 109 -10.54 -25.82 -52.92
C PHE A 109 -9.31 -25.46 -53.77
N PHE A 110 -9.13 -26.10 -54.93
CA PHE A 110 -7.96 -25.93 -55.80
C PHE A 110 -8.32 -25.61 -57.25
N ASP A 111 -9.53 -25.09 -57.49
CA ASP A 111 -10.07 -24.85 -58.84
C ASP A 111 -9.40 -23.63 -59.53
N PRO A 112 -8.59 -23.83 -60.59
CA PRO A 112 -7.94 -22.74 -61.33
C PRO A 112 -8.94 -21.87 -62.07
N ARG A 113 -10.10 -22.41 -62.48
CA ARG A 113 -11.13 -21.65 -63.21
C ARG A 113 -11.87 -20.66 -62.32
N ARG A 114 -11.79 -20.85 -61.01
CA ARG A 114 -12.37 -19.99 -59.97
C ARG A 114 -11.32 -19.59 -58.95
N ALA A 115 -10.15 -19.14 -59.43
CA ALA A 115 -9.02 -18.74 -58.59
C ALA A 115 -9.38 -17.78 -57.43
N PRO A 116 -10.27 -16.77 -57.58
CA PRO A 116 -10.68 -15.93 -56.45
C PRO A 116 -11.45 -16.70 -55.36
N ALA A 117 -12.24 -17.70 -55.72
CA ALA A 117 -12.96 -18.53 -54.75
C ALA A 117 -12.01 -19.48 -54.02
N ALA A 118 -11.07 -20.10 -54.75
CA ALA A 118 -10.02 -20.95 -54.16
C ALA A 118 -9.15 -20.13 -53.17
N ALA A 119 -8.82 -18.88 -53.51
CA ALA A 119 -8.12 -17.96 -52.61
C ALA A 119 -8.92 -17.68 -51.32
N ILE A 120 -10.23 -17.46 -51.40
CA ILE A 120 -11.08 -17.24 -50.21
C ILE A 120 -11.12 -18.49 -49.31
N TYR A 121 -11.25 -19.69 -49.89
CA TYR A 121 -11.20 -20.91 -49.08
C TYR A 121 -9.83 -21.14 -48.46
N HIS A 122 -8.75 -20.90 -49.23
CA HIS A 122 -7.39 -20.92 -48.71
C HIS A 122 -7.20 -19.94 -47.54
N PHE A 123 -7.77 -18.73 -47.64
CA PHE A 123 -7.69 -17.75 -46.57
C PHE A 123 -8.27 -18.29 -45.25
N LEU A 124 -9.42 -18.98 -45.30
CA LEU A 124 -10.03 -19.60 -44.12
C LEU A 124 -9.16 -20.74 -43.57
N THR A 125 -8.59 -21.58 -44.44
CA THR A 125 -7.69 -22.68 -44.04
C THR A 125 -6.39 -22.16 -43.43
N ALA A 126 -5.78 -21.12 -44.03
CA ALA A 126 -4.56 -20.48 -43.51
C ALA A 126 -4.80 -19.84 -42.13
N LEU A 127 -5.98 -19.23 -41.91
CA LEU A 127 -6.35 -18.67 -40.61
C LEU A 127 -6.44 -19.78 -39.53
N LEU A 128 -7.00 -20.94 -39.87
CA LEU A 128 -7.02 -22.10 -38.97
C LEU A 128 -5.60 -22.62 -38.66
N LEU A 129 -4.73 -22.68 -39.67
CA LEU A 129 -3.34 -23.13 -39.50
C LEU A 129 -2.53 -22.19 -38.59
N TYR A 130 -2.69 -20.88 -38.78
CA TYR A 130 -1.99 -19.83 -38.02
C TYR A 130 -2.59 -19.53 -36.65
N ASN A 131 -3.66 -20.20 -36.23
CA ASN A 131 -4.27 -20.00 -34.90
C ASN A 131 -3.24 -20.17 -33.75
N HIS A 132 -2.18 -20.95 -33.97
CA HIS A 132 -1.09 -21.15 -33.01
C HIS A 132 -0.25 -19.89 -32.70
N PHE A 133 -0.37 -18.81 -33.49
CA PHE A 133 0.18 -17.50 -33.15
C PHE A 133 -0.54 -16.85 -31.97
N ILE A 134 -1.83 -17.13 -31.80
CA ILE A 134 -2.64 -16.57 -30.72
C ILE A 134 -2.53 -17.52 -29.53
N PRO A 135 -1.89 -17.10 -28.42
CA PRO A 135 -1.58 -18.01 -27.33
C PRO A 135 -2.81 -18.20 -26.42
N ILE A 136 -3.76 -19.06 -26.82
CA ILE A 136 -4.96 -19.37 -26.01
C ILE A 136 -4.55 -19.90 -24.62
N SER A 137 -3.45 -20.66 -24.55
CA SER A 137 -2.87 -21.19 -23.32
C SER A 137 -2.29 -20.12 -22.38
N LEU A 138 -2.09 -18.89 -22.84
CA LEU A 138 -1.53 -17.80 -22.03
C LEU A 138 -2.43 -17.50 -20.85
N TYR A 139 -3.72 -17.26 -21.07
CA TYR A 139 -4.66 -16.86 -20.01
C TYR A 139 -4.77 -17.93 -18.92
N VAL A 140 -4.92 -19.20 -19.31
CA VAL A 140 -4.98 -20.31 -18.34
C VAL A 140 -3.68 -20.40 -17.54
N SER A 141 -2.53 -20.24 -18.21
CA SER A 141 -1.23 -20.28 -17.54
C SER A 141 -1.05 -19.10 -16.59
N THR A 142 -1.46 -17.88 -16.98
CA THR A 142 -1.35 -16.69 -16.12
C THR A 142 -2.25 -16.81 -14.89
N GLU A 143 -3.46 -17.35 -15.02
CA GLU A 143 -4.35 -17.58 -13.89
C GLU A 143 -3.78 -18.60 -12.90
N ILE A 144 -3.22 -19.71 -13.38
CA ILE A 144 -2.55 -20.70 -12.53
C ILE A 144 -1.40 -20.04 -11.76
N VAL A 145 -0.57 -19.24 -12.44
CA VAL A 145 0.54 -18.52 -11.82
C VAL A 145 0.05 -17.54 -10.76
N LYS A 146 -1.00 -16.76 -11.04
CA LYS A 146 -1.58 -15.79 -10.10
C LYS A 146 -2.14 -16.47 -8.85
N VAL A 147 -2.85 -17.59 -8.99
CA VAL A 147 -3.36 -18.37 -7.85
C VAL A 147 -2.20 -18.88 -6.98
N LEU A 148 -1.16 -19.45 -7.60
CA LEU A 148 0.00 -19.96 -6.87
C LEU A 148 0.79 -18.83 -6.17
N GLN A 149 0.95 -17.68 -6.82
CA GLN A 149 1.56 -16.50 -6.20
C GLN A 149 0.76 -16.04 -4.98
N SER A 150 -0.57 -16.00 -5.06
CA SER A 150 -1.42 -15.63 -3.93
C SER A 150 -1.28 -16.60 -2.75
N ILE A 151 -1.17 -17.91 -3.02
CA ILE A 151 -0.91 -18.92 -1.98
C ILE A 151 0.43 -18.65 -1.28
N PHE A 152 1.48 -18.29 -2.01
CA PHE A 152 2.78 -17.94 -1.40
C PHE A 152 2.73 -16.68 -0.53
N ILE A 153 1.93 -15.68 -0.92
CA ILE A 153 1.74 -14.48 -0.11
C ILE A 153 1.04 -14.85 1.21
N ASN A 154 0.02 -15.72 1.17
CA ASN A 154 -0.70 -16.16 2.37
C ASN A 154 0.15 -17.03 3.32
N GLN A 155 1.09 -17.81 2.77
CA GLN A 155 1.94 -18.71 3.54
C GLN A 155 3.25 -18.06 4.02
N ASP A 156 3.41 -16.74 3.87
CA ASP A 156 4.62 -16.05 4.33
C ASP A 156 4.59 -15.82 5.85
N VAL A 157 5.41 -16.60 6.57
CA VAL A 157 5.56 -16.54 8.03
C VAL A 157 5.94 -15.14 8.53
N HIS A 158 6.65 -14.35 7.74
CA HIS A 158 7.05 -13.01 8.16
C HIS A 158 5.94 -11.96 8.05
N MET A 159 4.78 -12.32 7.49
CA MET A 159 3.57 -11.50 7.47
C MET A 159 2.47 -12.08 8.36
N TYR A 160 2.81 -13.04 9.23
CA TYR A 160 1.93 -13.59 10.24
C TYR A 160 1.98 -12.74 11.51
N TYR A 161 0.82 -12.38 12.05
CA TYR A 161 0.70 -11.63 13.30
C TYR A 161 0.34 -12.55 14.46
N GLU A 162 1.31 -12.70 15.37
CA GLU A 162 1.23 -13.62 16.51
C GLU A 162 0.16 -13.22 17.53
N GLU A 163 0.04 -11.94 17.88
CA GLU A 163 -0.88 -11.49 18.95
C GLU A 163 -2.36 -11.70 18.61
N ALA A 164 -2.72 -11.68 17.32
CA ALA A 164 -4.09 -11.89 16.87
C ALA A 164 -4.31 -13.23 16.17
N ASP A 165 -3.29 -14.10 16.08
CA ASP A 165 -3.28 -15.36 15.32
C ASP A 165 -3.86 -15.19 13.91
N LYS A 166 -3.32 -14.21 13.17
CA LYS A 166 -3.82 -13.85 11.82
C LYS A 166 -2.68 -13.85 10.80
N PRO A 167 -2.73 -14.72 9.77
CA PRO A 167 -1.85 -14.60 8.62
C PRO A 167 -2.27 -13.44 7.72
N ALA A 168 -1.40 -13.07 6.78
CA ALA A 168 -1.82 -12.24 5.65
C ALA A 168 -2.82 -13.02 4.79
N HIS A 169 -3.94 -12.40 4.45
CA HIS A 169 -4.95 -12.96 3.55
C HIS A 169 -4.97 -12.15 2.25
N ALA A 170 -4.06 -12.46 1.34
CA ALA A 170 -3.97 -11.88 0.01
C ALA A 170 -4.83 -12.59 -1.05
N ALA A 171 -5.54 -13.67 -0.71
CA ALA A 171 -6.31 -14.48 -1.66
C ALA A 171 -7.78 -14.09 -1.87
N ARG A 172 -8.16 -12.82 -1.62
CA ARG A 172 -9.52 -12.37 -1.97
C ARG A 172 -9.62 -12.02 -3.45
N THR A 173 -8.60 -11.36 -4.00
CA THR A 173 -8.50 -11.05 -5.44
C THR A 173 -7.15 -11.52 -6.00
N SER A 174 -7.11 -12.66 -6.71
CA SER A 174 -5.88 -13.19 -7.33
C SER A 174 -5.37 -12.37 -8.52
N ASN A 175 -6.21 -11.50 -9.08
CA ASN A 175 -5.96 -10.89 -10.38
C ASN A 175 -4.98 -9.71 -10.35
N LEU A 176 -4.62 -9.20 -9.15
CA LEU A 176 -3.90 -7.95 -8.95
C LEU A 176 -2.47 -8.14 -8.40
N ASN A 177 -1.99 -9.38 -8.28
CA ASN A 177 -0.69 -9.68 -7.67
C ASN A 177 0.48 -8.93 -8.35
N GLU A 178 0.43 -8.78 -9.68
CA GLU A 178 1.44 -8.05 -10.44
C GLU A 178 1.36 -6.53 -10.27
N GLU A 179 0.18 -5.98 -9.97
CA GLU A 179 0.00 -4.53 -9.78
C GLU A 179 0.61 -4.07 -8.45
N LEU A 180 0.72 -4.97 -7.46
CA LEU A 180 1.45 -4.73 -6.22
C LEU A 180 2.92 -4.35 -6.45
N GLY A 181 3.50 -4.67 -7.62
CA GLY A 181 4.84 -4.25 -8.01
C GLY A 181 4.90 -2.89 -8.72
N GLN A 182 3.76 -2.25 -8.99
CA GLN A 182 3.66 -1.04 -9.82
C GLN A 182 3.11 0.19 -9.08
N VAL A 183 2.84 0.07 -7.77
CA VAL A 183 2.25 1.15 -6.96
C VAL A 183 3.16 2.38 -6.94
N ASP A 184 2.63 3.55 -7.32
CA ASP A 184 3.34 4.84 -7.25
C ASP A 184 2.89 5.69 -6.06
N THR A 185 1.59 5.65 -5.73
CA THR A 185 1.00 6.45 -4.66
C THR A 185 0.18 5.56 -3.72
N ILE A 186 0.43 5.68 -2.42
CA ILE A 186 -0.34 5.07 -1.34
C ILE A 186 -1.17 6.16 -0.65
N LEU A 187 -2.47 5.91 -0.52
CA LEU A 187 -3.42 6.69 0.26
C LEU A 187 -3.71 5.92 1.54
N SER A 188 -3.36 6.49 2.70
CA SER A 188 -3.49 5.82 3.99
C SER A 188 -4.46 6.56 4.88
N ASP A 189 -5.32 5.81 5.59
CA ASP A 189 -5.96 6.36 6.77
C ASP A 189 -4.95 6.49 7.94
N LYS A 190 -5.29 7.31 8.94
CA LYS A 190 -4.48 7.53 10.15
C LYS A 190 -4.90 6.62 11.29
N THR A 191 -6.19 6.59 11.62
CA THR A 191 -6.67 5.95 12.85
C THR A 191 -6.85 4.47 12.58
N GLY A 192 -6.37 3.62 13.48
CA GLY A 192 -6.44 2.17 13.32
C GLY A 192 -5.51 1.59 12.22
N THR A 193 -4.99 2.44 11.33
CA THR A 193 -4.04 2.09 10.27
C THR A 193 -2.60 2.47 10.61
N LEU A 194 -2.32 3.76 10.84
CA LEU A 194 -0.99 4.21 11.26
C LEU A 194 -0.85 4.16 12.78
N THR A 195 -1.92 4.45 13.51
CA THR A 195 -1.96 4.38 14.98
C THR A 195 -2.71 3.14 15.46
N CYS A 196 -2.38 2.69 16.68
CA CYS A 196 -3.10 1.64 17.39
C CYS A 196 -4.38 2.16 18.08
N ASN A 197 -4.69 3.46 17.97
CA ASN A 197 -5.75 4.14 18.72
C ASN A 197 -5.65 3.89 20.25
N SER A 198 -4.40 3.87 20.75
CA SER A 198 -4.06 3.68 22.16
C SER A 198 -3.20 4.84 22.61
N MET A 199 -3.66 5.58 23.62
CA MET A 199 -2.98 6.75 24.16
C MET A 199 -2.09 6.33 25.32
N GLU A 200 -0.82 6.70 25.30
CA GLU A 200 0.14 6.39 26.36
C GLU A 200 0.69 7.68 26.99
N PHE A 201 0.67 7.76 28.31
CA PHE A 201 1.34 8.84 29.04
C PHE A 201 2.86 8.60 29.03
N ILE A 202 3.65 9.53 28.47
CA ILE A 202 5.09 9.32 28.23
C ILE A 202 5.98 10.34 28.93
N LYS A 203 5.64 11.63 28.83
CA LYS A 203 6.45 12.73 29.36
C LYS A 203 5.54 13.76 30.04
N CYS A 204 6.10 14.53 30.97
CA CYS A 204 5.44 15.70 31.53
C CYS A 204 6.47 16.77 31.88
N SER A 205 6.01 18.01 32.00
CA SER A 205 6.80 19.13 32.50
C SER A 205 6.08 19.69 33.73
N VAL A 206 6.71 19.69 34.89
CA VAL A 206 6.11 20.19 36.14
C VAL A 206 7.06 21.18 36.77
N ALA A 207 6.55 22.36 37.18
CA ALA A 207 7.36 23.45 37.73
C ALA A 207 8.62 23.78 36.89
N GLY A 208 8.48 23.82 35.56
CA GLY A 208 9.59 24.10 34.64
C GLY A 208 10.62 22.97 34.49
N THR A 209 10.40 21.79 35.08
CA THR A 209 11.30 20.63 34.96
C THR A 209 10.67 19.53 34.10
N ALA A 210 11.38 19.04 33.09
CA ALA A 210 10.95 17.92 32.25
C ALA A 210 11.20 16.56 32.90
N TYR A 211 10.18 15.71 32.88
CA TYR A 211 10.19 14.34 33.41
C TYR A 211 9.72 13.34 32.35
N GLY A 212 10.24 12.13 32.45
CA GLY A 212 9.97 11.03 31.53
C GLY A 212 11.17 10.74 30.62
N ARG A 213 11.78 9.57 30.80
CA ARG A 213 12.82 9.00 29.92
C ARG A 213 12.25 8.02 28.90
N GLY A 214 10.93 7.94 28.76
CA GLY A 214 10.26 7.08 27.79
C GLY A 214 10.72 7.43 26.37
N VAL A 215 11.22 6.43 25.64
CA VAL A 215 11.71 6.58 24.26
C VAL A 215 10.62 6.13 23.30
N THR A 216 10.14 7.05 22.46
CA THR A 216 9.12 6.77 21.44
C THR A 216 9.67 5.88 20.31
N GLU A 217 8.81 5.25 19.52
CA GLU A 217 9.26 4.47 18.35
C GLU A 217 10.08 5.32 17.38
N VAL A 218 9.71 6.60 17.26
CA VAL A 218 10.38 7.59 16.43
C VAL A 218 11.80 7.83 16.91
N GLU A 219 11.96 8.14 18.20
CA GLU A 219 13.27 8.36 18.83
C GLU A 219 14.16 7.11 18.72
N ARG A 220 13.60 5.90 18.94
CA ARG A 220 14.31 4.62 18.74
C ARG A 220 14.81 4.44 17.32
N ALA A 221 13.98 4.73 16.32
CA ALA A 221 14.36 4.66 14.91
C ALA A 221 15.47 5.66 14.57
N MET A 222 15.47 6.85 15.20
CA MET A 222 16.53 7.84 15.00
C MET A 222 17.86 7.41 15.62
N ASP A 223 17.83 6.87 16.84
CA ASP A 223 19.02 6.50 17.61
C ASP A 223 19.74 5.28 17.01
N ARG A 224 18.98 4.26 16.55
CA ARG A 224 19.54 3.06 15.88
C ARG A 224 20.46 3.39 14.70
N LYS A 225 20.29 4.54 14.03
CA LYS A 225 21.10 4.95 12.88
C LYS A 225 22.15 6.03 13.21
N LYS A 226 22.09 6.74 14.35
CA LYS A 226 23.14 7.69 14.76
C LYS A 226 24.46 6.99 15.10
N GLY A 227 24.47 5.67 15.24
CA GLY A 227 25.66 4.91 15.68
C GLY A 227 25.93 5.08 17.18
N SER A 228 25.11 5.88 17.87
CA SER A 228 24.97 5.83 19.31
C SER A 228 24.48 4.43 19.66
N PRO A 229 25.06 3.74 20.67
CA PRO A 229 24.43 2.54 21.19
C PRO A 229 23.00 2.94 21.53
N VAL A 230 22.02 2.15 21.03
CA VAL A 230 20.67 2.19 21.59
C VAL A 230 20.89 2.20 23.10
N ARG A 231 20.39 3.21 23.81
CA ARG A 231 20.32 3.14 25.27
C ARG A 231 19.26 2.08 25.62
N GLU A 232 19.49 0.83 25.22
CA GLU A 232 19.13 -0.31 26.03
C GLU A 232 20.02 -0.15 27.26
N GLN A 233 19.51 0.51 28.28
CA GLN A 233 20.08 0.42 29.61
C GLN A 233 19.86 -1.00 30.14
N ASN A 234 20.54 -1.97 29.53
CA ASN A 234 21.07 -3.13 30.21
C ASN A 234 22.57 -2.86 30.41
N GLY A 235 22.87 -1.80 31.16
CA GLY A 235 24.23 -1.56 31.63
C GLY A 235 24.54 -2.58 32.74
N PRO A 236 25.75 -3.15 32.84
CA PRO A 236 26.05 -4.21 33.80
C PRO A 236 25.99 -3.79 35.29
N ASN A 237 25.62 -2.54 35.61
CA ASN A 237 25.72 -1.95 36.94
C ASN A 237 24.47 -1.19 37.42
N SER A 238 23.30 -1.33 36.78
CA SER A 238 22.03 -0.95 37.41
C SER A 238 21.51 -2.13 38.23
N VAL A 239 21.43 -1.93 39.53
CA VAL A 239 20.99 -2.91 40.52
C VAL A 239 19.67 -3.56 40.09
N ALA A 240 19.66 -4.89 40.17
CA ALA A 240 18.63 -5.82 39.70
C ALA A 240 17.33 -5.80 40.55
N GLU A 241 16.69 -4.64 40.69
CA GLU A 241 15.38 -4.53 41.34
C GLU A 241 14.50 -3.53 40.58
N SER A 242 13.76 -3.99 39.54
CA SER A 242 12.45 -3.46 39.08
C SER A 242 12.03 -3.86 37.65
N ASP A 243 12.42 -5.04 37.14
CA ASP A 243 11.91 -5.54 35.84
C ASP A 243 10.53 -6.24 35.92
N ASP A 244 9.88 -6.25 37.09
CA ASP A 244 8.55 -6.85 37.30
C ASP A 244 7.41 -5.80 37.39
N ILE A 245 7.46 -4.71 36.63
CA ILE A 245 6.25 -3.88 36.45
C ILE A 245 5.46 -4.48 35.28
N PRO A 246 4.25 -5.05 35.51
CA PRO A 246 3.42 -5.54 34.41
C PRO A 246 3.20 -4.42 33.39
N VAL A 247 3.16 -4.75 32.09
CA VAL A 247 2.90 -3.76 31.03
C VAL A 247 1.46 -3.25 31.19
N ILE A 248 1.31 -2.11 31.86
CA ILE A 248 0.01 -1.45 32.07
C ILE A 248 -0.37 -0.78 30.75
N LYS A 249 -1.49 -1.20 30.15
CA LYS A 249 -2.02 -0.57 28.93
C LYS A 249 -2.30 0.92 29.19
N GLY A 250 -1.78 1.80 28.32
CA GLY A 250 -1.98 3.25 28.42
C GLY A 250 -0.92 4.00 29.25
N PHE A 251 0.10 3.31 29.77
CA PHE A 251 1.18 3.93 30.55
C PHE A 251 2.57 3.53 30.05
N ASN A 252 3.39 4.51 29.68
CA ASN A 252 4.76 4.30 29.22
C ASN A 252 5.68 5.43 29.71
N PHE A 253 5.49 5.82 30.97
CA PHE A 253 6.30 6.82 31.65
C PHE A 253 7.31 6.11 32.56
N LYS A 254 8.59 6.44 32.38
CA LYS A 254 9.70 5.92 33.19
C LYS A 254 10.57 7.08 33.65
N ASP A 255 10.53 7.39 34.94
CA ASP A 255 11.45 8.35 35.56
C ASP A 255 11.67 7.99 37.03
N GLU A 256 12.92 7.66 37.38
CA GLU A 256 13.32 7.26 38.74
C GLU A 256 13.07 8.39 39.77
N ARG A 257 13.02 9.65 39.31
CA ARG A 257 12.83 10.84 40.16
C ARG A 257 11.43 10.93 40.77
N ILE A 258 10.40 10.55 40.02
CA ILE A 258 8.99 10.71 40.44
C ILE A 258 8.36 9.37 40.83
N MET A 259 8.71 8.27 40.16
CA MET A 259 8.12 6.95 40.38
C MET A 259 8.37 6.41 41.80
N ASN A 260 7.53 5.46 42.23
CA ASN A 260 7.64 4.78 43.53
C ASN A 260 7.62 5.73 44.74
N GLY A 261 6.87 6.84 44.65
CA GLY A 261 6.78 7.84 45.73
C GLY A 261 8.02 8.72 45.90
N ASN A 262 9.01 8.64 45.00
CA ASN A 262 10.20 9.49 45.08
C ASN A 262 9.92 10.97 44.80
N TRP A 263 8.76 11.31 44.23
CA TRP A 263 8.32 12.69 43.99
C TRP A 263 8.32 13.56 45.26
N ILE A 264 8.24 12.96 46.45
CA ILE A 264 8.31 13.66 47.75
C ILE A 264 9.69 14.29 47.99
N LYS A 265 10.76 13.75 47.38
CA LYS A 265 12.15 14.19 47.57
C LYS A 265 12.56 15.34 46.64
N GLU A 266 11.73 15.69 45.67
CA GLU A 266 12.04 16.70 44.67
C GLU A 266 11.82 18.12 45.20
N THR A 267 12.48 19.12 44.62
CA THR A 267 12.48 20.51 45.12
C THR A 267 11.10 21.18 45.15
N HIS A 268 10.20 20.79 44.23
CA HIS A 268 8.84 21.32 44.08
C HIS A 268 7.76 20.25 44.30
N ALA A 269 7.91 19.45 45.37
CA ALA A 269 6.99 18.35 45.69
C ALA A 269 5.52 18.80 45.85
N ASP A 270 5.29 20.03 46.32
CA ASP A 270 3.95 20.64 46.47
C ASP A 270 3.26 20.86 45.11
N VAL A 271 3.99 21.37 44.13
CA VAL A 271 3.48 21.58 42.75
C VAL A 271 3.24 20.24 42.07
N ILE A 272 4.13 19.26 42.28
CA ILE A 272 4.00 17.90 41.73
C ILE A 272 2.76 17.20 42.32
N GLN A 273 2.53 17.33 43.62
CA GLN A 273 1.33 16.80 44.26
C GLN A 273 0.06 17.41 43.67
N LYS A 274 -0.02 18.75 43.55
CA LYS A 274 -1.17 19.44 42.94
C LYS A 274 -1.36 19.03 41.47
N PHE A 275 -0.28 18.82 40.73
CA PHE A 275 -0.32 18.38 39.33
C PHE A 275 -0.98 17.01 39.16
N PHE A 276 -0.55 16.01 39.93
CA PHE A 276 -1.13 14.66 39.81
C PHE A 276 -2.52 14.55 40.45
N ARG A 277 -2.81 15.32 41.51
CA ARG A 277 -4.20 15.49 42.00
C ARG A 277 -5.11 16.06 40.93
N LEU A 278 -4.65 17.06 40.18
CA LEU A 278 -5.44 17.64 39.09
C LEU A 278 -5.76 16.58 38.03
N LEU A 279 -4.78 15.76 37.63
CA LEU A 279 -4.99 14.68 36.66
C LEU A 279 -5.98 13.62 37.15
N ALA A 280 -5.99 13.33 38.46
CA ALA A 280 -6.88 12.34 39.08
C ALA A 280 -8.28 12.85 39.44
N ILE A 281 -8.55 14.16 39.30
CA ILE A 281 -9.84 14.77 39.66
C ILE A 281 -10.51 15.40 38.44
N CYS A 282 -9.75 16.09 37.59
CA CYS A 282 -10.28 16.79 36.42
C CYS A 282 -10.46 15.84 35.23
N HIS A 283 -11.48 14.98 35.27
CA HIS A 283 -11.87 14.08 34.18
C HIS A 283 -13.34 13.63 34.30
N THR A 284 -13.89 12.96 33.29
CA THR A 284 -15.20 12.30 33.35
C THR A 284 -15.13 10.77 33.53
N ALA A 285 -13.92 10.21 33.61
CA ALA A 285 -13.72 8.76 33.76
C ALA A 285 -14.44 8.13 34.97
N ILE A 286 -14.87 6.88 34.78
CA ILE A 286 -15.56 6.02 35.74
C ILE A 286 -14.64 4.83 36.07
N PRO A 287 -14.42 4.52 37.36
CA PRO A 287 -13.65 3.36 37.78
C PRO A 287 -14.55 2.12 37.79
N GLU A 288 -14.16 1.09 37.04
CA GLU A 288 -14.69 -0.26 37.14
C GLU A 288 -13.73 -1.12 37.94
N VAL A 289 -14.23 -1.79 38.97
CA VAL A 289 -13.43 -2.69 39.79
C VAL A 289 -13.69 -4.10 39.30
N ASP A 290 -12.66 -4.76 38.78
CA ASP A 290 -12.74 -6.16 38.42
C ASP A 290 -12.88 -7.00 39.70
N GLU A 291 -14.01 -7.72 39.83
CA GLU A 291 -14.35 -8.49 41.03
C GLU A 291 -13.37 -9.66 41.28
N GLU A 292 -12.72 -10.18 40.23
CA GLU A 292 -11.80 -11.31 40.34
C GLU A 292 -10.35 -10.88 40.66
N SER A 293 -9.86 -9.82 40.02
CA SER A 293 -8.46 -9.38 40.16
C SER A 293 -8.25 -8.24 41.16
N GLY A 294 -9.32 -7.56 41.59
CA GLY A 294 -9.25 -6.35 42.40
C GLY A 294 -8.59 -5.16 41.68
N ASN A 295 -8.30 -5.29 40.38
CA ASN A 295 -7.73 -4.20 39.59
C ASN A 295 -8.82 -3.23 39.15
N ILE A 296 -8.50 -1.94 39.25
CA ILE A 296 -9.37 -0.87 38.78
C ILE A 296 -9.05 -0.58 37.31
N SER A 297 -10.00 -0.83 36.42
CA SER A 297 -9.99 -0.31 35.05
C SER A 297 -10.71 1.03 34.99
N TYR A 298 -10.24 1.93 34.14
CA TYR A 298 -10.85 3.24 33.95
C TYR A 298 -11.50 3.32 32.59
N GLU A 299 -12.81 3.51 32.57
CA GLU A 299 -13.56 3.84 31.37
C GLU A 299 -13.72 5.35 31.26
N ALA A 300 -13.32 5.94 30.14
CA ALA A 300 -13.39 7.38 29.91
C ALA A 300 -13.98 7.69 28.53
N GLU A 301 -14.57 8.87 28.39
CA GLU A 301 -15.13 9.35 27.11
C GLU A 301 -14.04 9.52 26.05
N SER A 302 -12.84 9.93 26.46
CA SER A 302 -11.67 10.01 25.59
C SER A 302 -10.52 9.14 26.12
N PRO A 303 -9.76 8.49 25.23
CA PRO A 303 -8.62 7.66 25.62
C PRO A 303 -7.49 8.49 26.26
N ASP A 304 -7.38 9.78 25.91
CA ASP A 304 -6.44 10.73 26.51
C ASP A 304 -6.71 10.83 28.04
N GLU A 305 -7.98 10.92 28.45
CA GLU A 305 -8.36 10.94 29.88
C GLU A 305 -8.06 9.63 30.60
N ALA A 306 -8.34 8.49 29.96
CA ALA A 306 -8.00 7.20 30.53
C ALA A 306 -6.49 7.11 30.81
N ALA A 307 -5.65 7.56 29.88
CA ALA A 307 -4.20 7.57 30.06
C ALA A 307 -3.75 8.45 31.23
N PHE A 308 -4.40 9.61 31.45
CA PHE A 308 -4.10 10.49 32.59
C PHE A 308 -4.43 9.85 33.95
N VAL A 309 -5.61 9.24 34.06
CA VAL A 309 -6.05 8.61 35.32
C VAL A 309 -5.20 7.37 35.63
N ILE A 310 -4.85 6.59 34.61
CA ILE A 310 -3.92 5.47 34.75
C ILE A 310 -2.55 5.97 35.21
N ALA A 311 -2.04 7.06 34.62
CA ALA A 311 -0.76 7.64 35.03
C ALA A 311 -0.78 8.15 36.48
N ALA A 312 -1.86 8.79 36.90
CA ALA A 312 -2.02 9.24 38.27
C ALA A 312 -2.04 8.06 39.26
N ARG A 313 -2.76 6.97 38.94
CA ARG A 313 -2.80 5.73 39.74
C ARG A 313 -1.41 5.14 39.95
N VAL A 314 -0.64 4.97 38.87
CA VAL A 314 0.71 4.38 38.93
C VAL A 314 1.68 5.24 39.77
N LEU A 315 1.47 6.56 39.80
CA LEU A 315 2.30 7.49 40.57
C LEU A 315 1.85 7.66 42.03
N GLY A 316 0.84 6.90 42.47
CA GLY A 316 0.36 6.86 43.85
C GLY A 316 -0.84 7.76 44.13
N PHE A 317 -1.55 8.24 43.11
CA PHE A 317 -2.81 8.98 43.19
C PHE A 317 -3.94 8.13 42.58
N GLU A 318 -4.45 7.17 43.35
CA GLU A 318 -5.43 6.20 42.89
C GLU A 318 -6.87 6.70 43.07
N PHE A 319 -7.52 7.00 41.95
CA PHE A 319 -8.95 7.29 41.90
C PHE A 319 -9.73 5.97 41.94
N HIS A 320 -10.61 5.78 42.93
CA HIS A 320 -11.31 4.48 43.12
C HIS A 320 -12.83 4.57 43.08
N LYS A 321 -13.43 5.73 43.41
CA LYS A 321 -14.89 5.88 43.44
C LYS A 321 -15.32 7.29 43.04
N ARG A 322 -16.39 7.36 42.25
CA ARG A 322 -17.08 8.60 41.88
C ARG A 322 -18.58 8.46 42.09
N THR A 323 -19.16 9.46 42.73
CA THR A 323 -20.62 9.68 42.78
C THR A 323 -20.94 10.99 42.07
N GLN A 324 -22.24 11.33 41.94
CA GLN A 324 -22.65 12.60 41.34
C GLN A 324 -22.18 13.83 42.14
N THR A 325 -21.84 13.66 43.42
CA THR A 325 -21.51 14.75 44.36
C THR A 325 -20.14 14.61 45.01
N SER A 326 -19.42 13.50 44.81
CA SER A 326 -18.11 13.30 45.44
C SER A 326 -17.16 12.45 44.61
N ILE A 327 -15.86 12.75 44.74
CA ILE A 327 -14.74 12.03 44.14
C ILE A 327 -13.86 11.51 45.29
N SER A 328 -13.59 10.22 45.33
CA SER A 328 -12.75 9.58 46.36
C SER A 328 -11.42 9.14 45.78
N LEU A 329 -10.32 9.55 46.42
CA LEU A 329 -8.96 9.36 45.95
C LEU A 329 -8.07 8.81 47.07
N HIS A 330 -7.22 7.84 46.76
CA HIS A 330 -6.14 7.39 47.64
C HIS A 330 -4.84 8.06 47.22
N GLU A 331 -4.19 8.77 48.13
CA GLU A 331 -2.86 9.36 47.89
C GLU A 331 -1.86 8.99 48.98
N LEU A 332 -0.58 8.96 48.61
CA LEU A 332 0.51 8.93 49.58
C LEU A 332 0.65 10.29 50.27
N ASP A 333 0.45 10.32 51.58
CA ASP A 333 0.64 11.53 52.38
C ASP A 333 2.14 11.80 52.58
N PRO A 334 2.66 12.98 52.19
CA PRO A 334 4.07 13.35 52.36
C PRO A 334 4.56 13.30 53.82
N VAL A 335 3.66 13.47 54.79
CA VAL A 335 4.01 13.61 56.21
C VAL A 335 4.00 12.26 56.93
N SER A 336 2.99 11.43 56.69
CA SER A 336 2.84 10.12 57.35
C SER A 336 3.48 8.95 56.57
N GLY A 337 3.75 9.12 55.27
CA GLY A 337 4.26 8.06 54.40
C GLY A 337 3.27 6.91 54.17
N GLN A 338 1.99 7.08 54.56
CA GLN A 338 0.92 6.12 54.39
C GLN A 338 -0.05 6.58 53.30
N THR A 339 -0.77 5.62 52.70
CA THR A 339 -1.85 5.90 51.75
C THR A 339 -3.09 6.38 52.52
N VAL A 340 -3.50 7.62 52.32
CA VAL A 340 -4.68 8.24 52.94
C VAL A 340 -5.79 8.38 51.91
N GLY A 341 -7.03 8.07 52.30
CA GLY A 341 -8.21 8.32 51.49
C GLY A 341 -8.69 9.76 51.66
N ARG A 342 -8.69 10.56 50.59
CA ARG A 342 -9.29 11.90 50.55
C ARG A 342 -10.64 11.87 49.84
N LEU A 343 -11.55 12.68 50.34
CA LEU A 343 -12.88 12.88 49.79
C LEU A 343 -13.02 14.31 49.30
N TYR A 344 -13.20 14.47 48.00
CA TYR A 344 -13.49 15.75 47.37
C TYR A 344 -14.99 15.87 47.10
N GLU A 345 -15.61 16.96 47.52
CA GLU A 345 -16.99 17.29 47.15
C GLU A 345 -16.99 17.93 45.75
N LEU A 346 -17.71 17.32 44.81
CA LEU A 346 -17.81 17.77 43.44
C LEU A 346 -18.90 18.84 43.33
N LEU A 347 -18.49 20.07 43.03
CA LEU A 347 -19.41 21.21 42.96
C LEU A 347 -19.96 21.40 41.54
N ASN A 348 -19.08 21.63 40.56
CA ASN A 348 -19.47 21.78 39.15
C ASN A 348 -18.43 21.15 38.22
N ILE A 349 -18.93 20.54 37.15
CA ILE A 349 -18.10 20.11 36.00
C ILE A 349 -18.42 21.03 34.84
N ILE A 350 -17.39 21.63 34.29
CA ILE A 350 -17.44 22.38 33.05
C ILE A 350 -16.82 21.48 31.98
N GLU A 351 -17.71 20.81 31.23
CA GLU A 351 -17.33 19.80 30.25
C GLU A 351 -16.47 20.38 29.12
N PHE A 352 -15.73 19.49 28.47
CA PHE A 352 -14.93 19.83 27.31
C PHE A 352 -15.83 20.25 26.14
N ASN A 353 -15.56 21.42 25.57
CA ASN A 353 -16.19 21.86 24.33
C ASN A 353 -15.12 22.09 23.24
N SER A 354 -15.42 21.70 22.00
CA SER A 354 -14.51 21.90 20.85
C SER A 354 -14.24 23.37 20.53
N SER A 355 -15.15 24.28 20.87
CA SER A 355 -14.95 25.73 20.78
C SER A 355 -13.92 26.21 21.82
N ARG A 356 -14.04 25.75 23.07
CA ARG A 356 -13.24 26.20 24.22
C ARG A 356 -11.90 25.48 24.37
N LYS A 357 -11.76 24.26 23.81
CA LYS A 357 -10.56 23.40 23.85
C LYS A 357 -9.98 23.15 25.26
N ARG A 358 -10.82 23.18 26.29
CA ARG A 358 -10.44 22.96 27.70
C ARG A 358 -11.60 22.37 28.50
N MET A 359 -11.27 21.76 29.63
CA MET A 359 -12.19 21.20 30.61
C MET A 359 -11.80 21.70 31.99
N SER A 360 -12.79 22.00 32.83
CA SER A 360 -12.54 22.45 34.20
C SER A 360 -13.47 21.77 35.19
N VAL A 361 -12.97 21.50 36.40
CA VAL A 361 -13.74 20.93 37.50
C VAL A 361 -13.56 21.80 38.74
N ILE A 362 -14.66 22.10 39.42
CA ILE A 362 -14.66 22.81 40.69
C ILE A 362 -14.96 21.80 41.80
N VAL A 363 -14.03 21.69 42.75
CA VAL A 363 -14.15 20.78 43.90
C VAL A 363 -13.93 21.52 45.20
N ARG A 364 -14.52 21.01 46.29
CA ARG A 364 -14.20 21.42 47.65
C ARG A 364 -13.38 20.31 48.32
N ASP A 365 -12.23 20.68 48.85
CA ASP A 365 -11.30 19.77 49.54
C ASP A 365 -11.79 19.45 50.96
N ASP A 366 -11.16 18.47 51.62
CA ASP A 366 -11.39 18.10 53.02
C ASP A 366 -11.14 19.26 54.00
N GLU A 367 -10.20 20.16 53.66
CA GLU A 367 -9.92 21.41 54.37
C GLU A 367 -10.99 22.51 54.17
N GLY A 368 -12.01 22.28 53.34
CA GLY A 368 -13.08 23.23 53.03
C GLY A 368 -12.70 24.31 52.00
N LYS A 369 -11.53 24.21 51.36
CA LYS A 369 -11.09 25.12 50.29
C LYS A 369 -11.74 24.74 48.96
N ILE A 370 -12.16 25.74 48.18
CA ILE A 370 -12.68 25.53 46.81
C ILE A 370 -11.55 25.67 45.79
N LEU A 371 -11.35 24.63 45.01
CA LEU A 371 -10.31 24.54 43.98
C LEU A 371 -10.97 24.46 42.60
N LEU A 372 -10.56 25.36 41.70
CA LEU A 372 -10.81 25.28 40.27
C LEU A 372 -9.62 24.60 39.60
N LEU A 373 -9.87 23.45 38.98
CA LEU A 373 -8.88 22.62 38.31
C LEU A 373 -9.16 22.63 36.81
N SER A 374 -8.23 23.10 35.99
CA SER A 374 -8.43 23.25 34.54
C SER A 374 -7.33 22.58 33.73
N LYS A 375 -7.73 21.88 32.66
CA LYS A 375 -6.84 21.24 31.68
C LYS A 375 -7.27 21.62 30.28
N GLY A 376 -6.33 21.94 29.39
CA GLY A 376 -6.67 22.35 28.03
C GLY A 376 -5.48 22.47 27.09
N ALA A 377 -5.79 22.88 25.86
CA ALA A 377 -4.77 23.15 24.85
C ALA A 377 -3.85 24.31 25.25
N ASP A 378 -2.58 24.22 24.86
CA ASP A 378 -1.54 25.23 25.10
C ASP A 378 -1.94 26.64 24.63
N SER A 379 -2.42 26.75 23.39
CA SER A 379 -2.85 28.01 22.77
C SER A 379 -3.92 28.77 23.56
N VAL A 380 -4.78 28.06 24.30
CA VAL A 380 -5.89 28.67 25.07
C VAL A 380 -5.49 28.89 26.52
N MET A 381 -4.82 27.91 27.13
CA MET A 381 -4.52 27.96 28.56
C MET A 381 -3.55 29.09 28.91
N PHE A 382 -2.57 29.40 28.05
CA PHE A 382 -1.60 30.48 28.31
C PHE A 382 -2.24 31.88 28.35
N GLU A 383 -3.37 32.08 27.66
CA GLU A 383 -4.12 33.35 27.68
C GLU A 383 -4.88 33.55 29.00
N LEU A 384 -5.23 32.46 29.68
CA LEU A 384 -6.02 32.45 30.93
C LEU A 384 -5.16 32.56 32.20
N LEU A 385 -3.83 32.53 32.08
CA LEU A 385 -2.92 32.60 33.23
C LEU A 385 -2.83 34.00 33.84
N ALA A 386 -2.90 34.08 35.16
CA ALA A 386 -2.65 35.31 35.94
C ALA A 386 -1.23 35.84 35.70
N LYS A 387 -1.01 37.16 35.82
CA LYS A 387 0.34 37.75 35.67
C LYS A 387 1.34 37.21 36.69
N SER A 388 0.89 36.88 37.90
CA SER A 388 1.68 36.27 38.98
C SER A 388 1.73 34.74 38.93
N GLY A 389 0.97 34.10 38.03
CA GLY A 389 0.88 32.64 37.91
C GLY A 389 1.76 32.08 36.79
N ARG A 390 2.75 32.84 36.32
CA ARG A 390 3.58 32.59 35.12
C ARG A 390 5.03 32.19 35.42
N ASP A 391 5.33 31.85 36.67
CA ASP A 391 6.71 31.66 37.15
C ASP A 391 7.51 30.55 36.43
N PHE A 392 6.84 29.69 35.64
CA PHE A 392 7.47 28.63 34.83
C PHE A 392 7.03 28.62 33.35
N GLU A 393 6.46 29.73 32.85
CA GLU A 393 5.86 29.79 31.50
C GLU A 393 6.90 29.60 30.38
N ALA A 394 8.11 30.16 30.53
CA ALA A 394 9.16 30.09 29.50
C ALA A 394 9.65 28.65 29.29
N ASP A 395 10.10 27.99 30.36
CA ASP A 395 10.63 26.63 30.31
C ASP A 395 9.55 25.62 29.90
N THR A 396 8.32 25.77 30.43
CA THR A 396 7.20 24.88 30.06
C THR A 396 6.86 25.00 28.58
N ARG A 397 6.94 26.21 28.00
CA ARG A 397 6.69 26.42 26.57
C ARG A 397 7.80 25.86 25.69
N GLU A 398 9.06 25.92 26.13
CA GLU A 398 10.17 25.23 25.46
C GLU A 398 9.93 23.71 25.44
N HIS A 399 9.58 23.12 26.58
CA HIS A 399 9.27 21.69 26.65
C HIS A 399 8.05 21.29 25.81
N ILE A 400 6.99 22.10 25.76
CA ILE A 400 5.83 21.84 24.91
C ILE A 400 6.23 21.81 23.43
N ASN A 401 7.08 22.74 22.99
CA ASN A 401 7.57 22.75 21.62
C ASN A 401 8.39 21.48 21.33
N ASP A 402 9.26 21.06 22.24
CA ASP A 402 10.03 19.82 22.10
C ASP A 402 9.13 18.57 22.04
N TYR A 403 8.07 18.53 22.86
CA TYR A 403 7.09 17.44 22.88
C TYR A 403 6.25 17.40 21.60
N ALA A 404 5.81 18.56 21.11
CA ALA A 404 5.12 18.69 19.84
C ALA A 404 6.01 18.26 18.66
N ASP A 405 7.30 18.60 18.69
CA ASP A 405 8.31 18.16 17.72
C ASP A 405 8.54 16.64 17.72
N ALA A 406 8.38 16.00 18.88
CA ALA A 406 8.37 14.55 19.03
C ALA A 406 7.04 13.89 18.60
N GLY A 407 6.03 14.67 18.21
CA GLY A 407 4.71 14.19 17.81
C GLY A 407 3.78 13.85 18.98
N LEU A 408 4.11 14.28 20.19
CA LEU A 408 3.28 14.07 21.38
C LEU A 408 2.15 15.11 21.44
N ARG A 409 0.99 14.70 21.95
CA ARG A 409 -0.11 15.61 22.26
C ARG A 409 0.14 16.25 23.62
N THR A 410 0.16 17.57 23.64
CA THR A 410 0.43 18.33 24.86
C THR A 410 -0.83 18.97 25.43
N LEU A 411 -1.05 18.83 26.74
CA LEU A 411 -2.08 19.59 27.46
C LEU A 411 -1.45 20.35 28.63
N VAL A 412 -1.89 21.60 28.79
CA VAL A 412 -1.46 22.49 29.88
C VAL A 412 -2.45 22.36 31.04
N LEU A 413 -1.91 22.31 32.25
CA LEU A 413 -2.65 22.10 33.49
C LEU A 413 -2.45 23.32 34.38
N ALA A 414 -3.56 23.88 34.85
CA ALA A 414 -3.54 25.06 35.70
C ALA A 414 -4.64 24.97 36.75
N TYR A 415 -4.43 25.61 37.89
CA TYR A 415 -5.39 25.63 38.99
C TYR A 415 -5.59 27.04 39.53
N ARG A 416 -6.67 27.25 40.27
CA ARG A 416 -6.94 28.48 41.00
C ARG A 416 -7.72 28.17 42.27
N GLU A 417 -7.39 28.85 43.36
CA GLU A 417 -8.16 28.81 44.59
C GLU A 417 -9.26 29.89 44.51
N LEU A 418 -10.51 29.49 44.75
CA LEU A 418 -11.68 30.37 44.69
C LEU A 418 -12.18 30.73 46.08
N SER A 419 -12.71 31.94 46.22
CA SER A 419 -13.43 32.33 47.44
C SER A 419 -14.88 31.81 47.40
N GLU A 420 -15.45 31.54 48.58
CA GLU A 420 -16.83 31.06 48.70
C GLU A 420 -17.85 32.04 48.09
N ASP A 421 -17.59 33.35 48.21
CA ASP A 421 -18.45 34.40 47.66
C ASP A 421 -18.38 34.45 46.12
N GLU A 422 -17.18 34.30 45.56
CA GLU A 422 -16.99 34.23 44.10
C GLU A 422 -17.69 33.00 43.50
N TYR A 423 -17.56 31.84 44.15
CA TYR A 423 -18.22 30.62 43.71
C TYR A 423 -19.75 30.71 43.78
N LYS A 424 -20.32 31.29 44.84
CA LYS A 424 -21.79 31.48 44.95
C LYS A 424 -22.34 32.32 43.80
N VAL A 425 -21.71 33.47 43.51
CA VAL A 425 -22.12 34.35 42.40
C VAL A 425 -22.01 33.63 41.06
N PHE A 426 -20.97 32.82 40.87
CA PHE A 426 -20.84 31.99 39.67
C PHE A 426 -21.94 30.94 39.58
N ASN A 427 -22.19 30.18 40.65
CA ASN A 427 -23.15 29.08 40.64
C ASN A 427 -24.58 29.56 40.38
N GLU A 428 -24.96 30.73 40.91
CA GLU A 428 -26.24 31.38 40.60
C GLU A 428 -26.36 31.68 39.09
N LYS A 429 -25.38 32.38 38.51
CA LYS A 429 -25.36 32.71 37.07
C LYS A 429 -25.27 31.49 36.17
N PHE A 430 -24.51 30.48 36.59
CA PHE A 430 -24.35 29.24 35.85
C PHE A 430 -25.64 28.42 35.85
N THR A 431 -26.34 28.37 36.98
CA THR A 431 -27.65 27.72 37.10
C THR A 431 -28.72 28.47 36.30
N GLU A 432 -28.70 29.80 36.33
CA GLU A 432 -29.56 30.65 35.49
C GLU A 432 -29.34 30.38 34.00
N ALA A 433 -28.07 30.35 33.55
CA ALA A 433 -27.72 30.03 32.17
C ALA A 433 -28.14 28.61 31.77
N LYS A 434 -27.99 27.62 32.67
CA LYS A 434 -28.37 26.23 32.43
C LYS A 434 -29.89 26.03 32.33
N ASN A 435 -30.66 26.81 33.08
CA ASN A 435 -32.12 26.78 33.09
C ASN A 435 -32.76 27.60 31.95
N SER A 436 -31.97 28.35 31.18
CA SER A 436 -32.44 29.06 29.98
C SER A 436 -32.94 28.09 28.90
N VAL A 437 -34.09 28.42 28.29
CA VAL A 437 -34.73 27.65 27.20
C VAL A 437 -34.43 28.26 25.82
N SER A 438 -33.62 29.33 25.74
CA SER A 438 -33.30 29.99 24.47
C SER A 438 -32.32 29.18 23.60
N ALA A 439 -32.30 29.48 22.29
CA ALA A 439 -31.33 28.90 21.36
C ALA A 439 -29.86 29.26 21.72
N ASP A 440 -29.67 30.35 22.46
CA ASP A 440 -28.37 30.86 22.92
C ASP A 440 -27.91 30.26 24.26
N ARG A 441 -28.51 29.13 24.70
CA ARG A 441 -28.15 28.50 25.97
C ARG A 441 -26.66 28.15 26.06
N GLU A 442 -26.11 27.54 25.01
CA GLU A 442 -24.71 27.11 24.99
C GLU A 442 -23.73 28.29 25.03
N THR A 443 -24.03 29.38 24.31
CA THR A 443 -23.19 30.57 24.29
C THR A 443 -23.19 31.29 25.64
N LEU A 444 -24.34 31.38 26.31
CA LEU A 444 -24.44 31.95 27.67
C LEU A 444 -23.65 31.13 28.70
N ILE A 445 -23.73 29.79 28.62
CA ILE A 445 -22.95 28.90 29.50
C ILE A 445 -21.45 29.11 29.26
N ASP A 446 -21.02 29.21 28.00
CA ASP A 446 -19.63 29.42 27.63
C ASP A 446 -19.10 30.78 28.14
N GLU A 447 -19.89 31.86 28.04
CA GLU A 447 -19.53 33.19 28.57
C GLU A 447 -19.38 33.21 30.09
N VAL A 448 -20.26 32.50 30.81
CA VAL A 448 -20.20 32.40 32.28
C VAL A 448 -19.00 31.56 32.71
N ALA A 449 -18.74 30.45 32.01
CA ALA A 449 -17.57 29.60 32.25
C ALA A 449 -16.24 30.33 31.99
N GLU A 450 -16.14 31.13 30.92
CA GLU A 450 -14.92 31.87 30.62
C GLU A 450 -14.58 32.89 31.72
N LYS A 451 -15.58 33.51 32.36
CA LYS A 451 -15.34 34.50 33.43
C LYS A 451 -14.67 33.90 34.66
N ILE A 452 -15.04 32.69 35.06
CA ILE A 452 -14.45 32.03 36.24
C ILE A 452 -13.09 31.40 35.94
N GLU A 453 -12.83 31.03 34.70
CA GLU A 453 -11.59 30.38 34.25
C GLU A 453 -10.41 31.35 34.01
N ARG A 454 -10.54 32.63 34.37
CA ARG A 454 -9.44 33.60 34.29
C ARG A 454 -8.54 33.53 35.52
N ASP A 455 -7.34 34.10 35.40
CA ASP A 455 -6.36 34.23 36.49
C ASP A 455 -5.89 32.89 37.08
N LEU A 456 -5.68 31.89 36.23
CA LEU A 456 -5.16 30.58 36.63
C LEU A 456 -3.65 30.62 36.93
N ILE A 457 -3.19 29.69 37.79
CA ILE A 457 -1.78 29.46 38.13
C ILE A 457 -1.31 28.20 37.39
N LEU A 458 -0.22 28.33 36.63
CA LEU A 458 0.36 27.23 35.85
C LEU A 458 1.00 26.18 36.78
N LEU A 459 0.62 24.91 36.62
CA LEU A 459 1.30 23.77 37.27
C LEU A 459 2.34 23.14 36.35
N GLY A 460 1.98 23.00 35.07
CA GLY A 460 2.83 22.34 34.09
C GLY A 460 2.08 21.88 32.84
N ALA A 461 2.68 20.93 32.12
CA ALA A 461 2.13 20.32 30.92
C ALA A 461 2.33 18.80 30.91
N THR A 462 1.42 18.10 30.24
CA THR A 462 1.51 16.65 29.97
C THR A 462 1.81 16.41 28.51
N ALA A 463 2.40 15.25 28.21
CA ALA A 463 2.64 14.80 26.86
C ALA A 463 2.22 13.33 26.69
N VAL A 464 1.21 13.12 25.85
CA VAL A 464 0.60 11.83 25.56
C VAL A 464 0.94 11.42 24.13
N GLU A 465 1.37 10.18 23.93
CA GLU A 465 1.60 9.62 22.60
C GLU A 465 0.34 8.91 22.10
N ASP A 466 -0.09 9.24 20.89
CA ASP A 466 -1.02 8.40 20.13
C ASP A 466 -0.18 7.32 19.44
N LYS A 467 -0.11 6.15 20.08
CA LYS A 467 0.88 5.12 19.75
C LYS A 467 0.74 4.67 18.30
N LEU A 468 1.84 4.76 17.55
CA LEU A 468 1.94 4.20 16.20
C LEU A 468 1.90 2.67 16.24
N GLN A 469 1.44 2.03 15.16
CA GLN A 469 1.65 0.59 15.01
C GLN A 469 3.15 0.29 14.90
N ASN A 470 3.54 -0.86 15.45
CA ASN A 470 4.93 -1.29 15.50
C ASN A 470 5.62 -1.21 14.13
N GLY A 471 6.66 -0.38 14.01
CA GLY A 471 7.50 -0.32 12.82
C GLY A 471 6.92 0.48 11.64
N VAL A 472 5.87 1.28 11.86
CA VAL A 472 5.32 2.21 10.85
C VAL A 472 6.37 3.18 10.31
N PRO A 473 7.20 3.87 11.13
CA PRO A 473 8.19 4.81 10.62
C PRO A 473 9.25 4.16 9.72
N ASP A 474 9.70 2.94 10.06
CA ASP A 474 10.67 2.19 9.28
C ASP A 474 10.09 1.74 7.92
N CYS A 475 8.82 1.29 7.93
CA CYS A 475 8.10 0.91 6.73
C CYS A 475 7.94 2.10 5.78
N ILE A 476 7.48 3.26 6.29
CA ILE A 476 7.34 4.50 5.49
C ILE A 476 8.68 4.93 4.89
N ASP A 477 9.77 4.85 5.66
CA ASP A 477 11.12 5.21 5.18
C ASP A 477 11.56 4.31 4.01
N LYS A 478 11.31 2.99 4.07
CA LYS A 478 11.64 2.06 2.97
C LYS A 478 10.77 2.30 1.74
N LEU A 479 9.46 2.52 1.93
CA LEU A 479 8.53 2.81 0.82
C LEU A 479 8.89 4.14 0.13
N ALA A 480 9.27 5.15 0.89
CA ALA A 480 9.72 6.42 0.35
C ALA A 480 11.07 6.28 -0.40
N GLN A 481 12.00 5.46 0.10
CA GLN A 481 13.24 5.10 -0.62
C GLN A 481 12.97 4.34 -1.92
N ALA A 482 11.92 3.52 -1.95
CA ALA A 482 11.43 2.88 -3.17
C ALA A 482 10.77 3.87 -4.15
N GLY A 483 10.62 5.15 -3.76
CA GLY A 483 10.05 6.23 -4.57
C GLY A 483 8.53 6.24 -4.60
N ILE A 484 7.88 5.58 -3.64
CA ILE A 484 6.42 5.58 -3.47
C ILE A 484 6.00 6.81 -2.66
N LYS A 485 4.97 7.52 -3.13
CA LYS A 485 4.41 8.69 -2.43
C LYS A 485 3.34 8.24 -1.44
N LEU A 486 3.38 8.72 -0.20
CA LEU A 486 2.35 8.45 0.81
C LEU A 486 1.54 9.71 1.08
N TRP A 487 0.22 9.61 0.93
CA TRP A 487 -0.73 10.68 1.30
C TRP A 487 -1.63 10.17 2.43
N VAL A 488 -1.86 11.00 3.44
CA VAL A 488 -2.68 10.65 4.60
C VAL A 488 -4.04 11.32 4.47
N LEU A 489 -5.12 10.54 4.48
CA LEU A 489 -6.50 11.02 4.38
C LEU A 489 -7.24 10.67 5.66
N THR A 490 -7.36 11.61 6.59
CA THR A 490 -7.94 11.36 7.91
C THR A 490 -9.21 12.17 8.18
N GLY A 491 -10.10 11.59 8.98
CA GLY A 491 -11.26 12.28 9.57
C GLY A 491 -10.90 13.14 10.79
N ASP A 492 -9.67 13.04 11.29
CA ASP A 492 -9.22 13.75 12.50
C ASP A 492 -8.98 15.25 12.26
N LYS A 493 -8.83 15.96 13.39
CA LYS A 493 -8.43 17.37 13.41
C LYS A 493 -7.02 17.55 12.86
N MET A 494 -6.76 18.74 12.33
CA MET A 494 -5.49 19.09 11.69
C MET A 494 -4.29 18.96 12.64
N GLU A 495 -4.39 19.46 13.87
CA GLU A 495 -3.34 19.39 14.89
C GLU A 495 -2.87 17.94 15.12
N THR A 496 -3.81 17.01 15.32
CA THR A 496 -3.54 15.58 15.48
C THR A 496 -2.89 14.97 14.25
N ALA A 497 -3.36 15.33 13.05
CA ALA A 497 -2.81 14.81 11.79
C ALA A 497 -1.37 15.28 11.56
N ILE A 498 -1.04 16.52 11.93
CA ILE A 498 0.31 17.08 11.87
C ILE A 498 1.23 16.36 12.86
N ASN A 499 0.79 16.13 14.10
CA ASN A 499 1.58 15.43 15.11
C ASN A 499 1.93 14.00 14.67
N ILE A 500 0.95 13.27 14.12
CA ILE A 500 1.21 11.94 13.51
C ILE A 500 2.10 12.06 12.27
N GLY A 501 1.94 13.12 11.47
CA GLY A 501 2.81 13.40 10.34
C GLY A 501 4.29 13.54 10.75
N TYR A 502 4.56 14.18 11.89
CA TYR A 502 5.90 14.25 12.48
C TYR A 502 6.35 12.92 13.08
N ALA A 503 5.48 12.23 13.80
CA ALA A 503 5.80 10.93 14.40
C ALA A 503 6.17 9.89 13.33
N CYS A 504 5.40 9.80 12.24
CA CYS A 504 5.67 8.95 11.09
C CYS A 504 6.85 9.42 10.22
N SER A 505 7.50 10.54 10.55
CA SER A 505 8.55 11.18 9.73
C SER A 505 8.13 11.49 8.29
N LEU A 506 6.84 11.74 8.07
CA LEU A 506 6.30 12.27 6.81
C LEU A 506 6.59 13.76 6.68
N LEU A 507 6.45 14.47 7.79
CA LEU A 507 6.85 15.87 7.95
C LEU A 507 8.27 15.93 8.53
N ARG A 508 9.04 16.95 8.12
CA ARG A 508 10.44 17.15 8.55
C ARG A 508 10.68 18.58 8.99
N GLN A 509 11.63 18.75 9.90
CA GLN A 509 12.20 20.07 10.20
C GLN A 509 12.82 20.66 8.91
N GLY A 510 12.45 21.92 8.61
CA GLY A 510 12.84 22.62 7.37
C GLY A 510 11.90 22.42 6.17
N MET A 511 10.90 21.54 6.28
CA MET A 511 9.86 21.38 5.25
C MET A 511 8.85 22.54 5.34
N LYS A 512 8.64 23.25 4.24
CA LYS A 512 7.63 24.33 4.19
C LYS A 512 6.23 23.73 4.08
N GLN A 513 5.34 24.14 4.98
CA GLN A 513 3.96 23.68 5.01
C GLN A 513 3.07 24.66 4.24
N ILE A 514 2.33 24.14 3.26
CA ILE A 514 1.29 24.87 2.54
C ILE A 514 -0.04 24.46 3.16
N ILE A 515 -0.63 25.35 3.94
CA ILE A 515 -1.90 25.11 4.65
C ILE A 515 -3.04 25.75 3.86
N VAL A 516 -4.03 24.94 3.48
CA VAL A 516 -5.23 25.38 2.75
C VAL A 516 -6.45 25.25 3.65
N THR A 517 -6.86 26.37 4.25
CA THR A 517 -7.93 26.45 5.25
C THR A 517 -8.87 27.62 4.96
N LEU A 518 -10.14 27.45 5.33
CA LEU A 518 -11.17 28.48 5.26
C LEU A 518 -11.35 29.26 6.58
N ASP A 519 -10.52 29.01 7.58
CA ASP A 519 -10.63 29.60 8.92
C ASP A 519 -10.20 31.09 9.01
N ALA A 520 -10.10 31.79 7.87
CA ALA A 520 -9.78 33.21 7.87
C ALA A 520 -10.90 34.02 8.57
N PRO A 521 -10.57 35.03 9.39
CA PRO A 521 -11.55 35.79 10.16
C PRO A 521 -12.61 36.48 9.27
N GLU A 522 -12.23 36.85 8.05
CA GLU A 522 -13.13 37.40 7.03
C GLU A 522 -14.24 36.41 6.64
N ILE A 523 -13.90 35.13 6.47
CA ILE A 523 -14.85 34.08 6.07
C ILE A 523 -15.73 33.67 7.26
N GLN A 524 -15.17 33.59 8.47
CA GLN A 524 -15.95 33.35 9.68
C GLN A 524 -16.95 34.48 9.98
N SER A 525 -16.61 35.73 9.67
CA SER A 525 -17.55 36.86 9.80
C SER A 525 -18.73 36.77 8.82
N LEU A 526 -18.48 36.28 7.60
CA LEU A 526 -19.51 36.04 6.59
C LEU A 526 -20.39 34.83 6.96
N GLU A 527 -19.81 33.77 7.53
CA GLU A 527 -20.57 32.63 8.09
C GLU A 527 -21.55 33.09 9.18
N LYS A 528 -21.15 34.04 10.05
CA LYS A 528 -22.03 34.64 11.06
C LYS A 528 -23.15 35.52 10.46
N THR A 529 -22.93 36.07 9.26
CA THR A 529 -23.90 36.94 8.59
C THR A 529 -24.95 36.14 7.80
N GLY A 530 -24.66 34.86 7.48
CA GLY A 530 -25.62 33.88 6.99
C GLY A 530 -25.93 33.91 5.49
N ASP A 531 -25.23 34.72 4.69
CA ASP A 531 -25.43 34.79 3.23
C ASP A 531 -24.68 33.66 2.50
N LYS A 532 -25.43 32.61 2.12
CA LYS A 532 -24.88 31.38 1.50
C LYS A 532 -24.14 31.64 0.19
N ASP A 533 -24.61 32.55 -0.65
CA ASP A 533 -24.03 32.77 -1.98
C ASP A 533 -22.72 33.57 -1.89
N ALA A 534 -22.68 34.56 -0.99
CA ALA A 534 -21.46 35.31 -0.70
C ALA A 534 -20.37 34.42 -0.09
N ILE A 535 -20.74 33.52 0.82
CA ILE A 535 -19.81 32.56 1.45
C ILE A 535 -19.20 31.63 0.40
N ILE A 536 -20.01 31.05 -0.49
CA ILE A 536 -19.53 30.13 -1.54
C ILE A 536 -18.55 30.85 -2.48
N LYS A 537 -18.86 32.09 -2.89
CA LYS A 537 -17.99 32.84 -3.79
C LYS A 537 -16.67 33.26 -3.13
N ALA A 538 -16.71 33.71 -1.88
CA ALA A 538 -15.53 34.11 -1.12
C ALA A 538 -14.62 32.92 -0.78
N SER A 539 -15.20 31.82 -0.29
CA SER A 539 -14.48 30.58 0.02
C SER A 539 -13.80 30.01 -1.22
N ARG A 540 -14.51 29.93 -2.34
CA ARG A 540 -13.98 29.45 -3.61
C ARG A 540 -12.80 30.29 -4.11
N LYS A 541 -12.93 31.62 -4.05
CA LYS A 541 -11.84 32.54 -4.45
C LYS A 541 -10.61 32.37 -3.56
N SER A 542 -10.81 32.27 -2.23
CA SER A 542 -9.73 32.08 -1.26
C SER A 542 -8.96 30.78 -1.52
N VAL A 543 -9.67 29.66 -1.72
CA VAL A 543 -9.05 28.35 -2.01
C VAL A 543 -8.24 28.40 -3.31
N LEU A 544 -8.78 29.03 -4.36
CA LEU A 544 -8.08 29.16 -5.63
C LEU A 544 -6.80 29.99 -5.50
N GLU A 545 -6.84 31.11 -4.77
CA GLU A 545 -5.67 31.95 -4.51
C GLU A 545 -4.61 31.23 -3.67
N GLN A 546 -5.01 30.48 -2.64
CA GLN A 546 -4.10 29.67 -1.83
C GLN A 546 -3.44 28.56 -2.65
N ILE A 547 -4.19 27.86 -3.50
CA ILE A 547 -3.65 26.81 -4.39
C ILE A 547 -2.70 27.43 -5.43
N ALA A 548 -3.06 28.56 -6.04
CA ALA A 548 -2.23 29.25 -7.03
C ALA A 548 -0.92 29.77 -6.40
N SER A 549 -1.01 30.37 -5.21
CA SER A 549 0.15 30.79 -4.42
C SER A 549 1.05 29.60 -4.07
N GLY A 550 0.47 28.50 -3.59
CA GLY A 550 1.20 27.27 -3.30
C GLY A 550 1.92 26.72 -4.55
N LYS A 551 1.25 26.70 -5.71
CA LYS A 551 1.84 26.23 -6.97
C LYS A 551 3.00 27.11 -7.43
N ALA A 552 2.89 28.43 -7.26
CA ALA A 552 3.98 29.37 -7.54
C ALA A 552 5.17 29.14 -6.61
N GLN A 553 4.94 28.90 -5.31
CA GLN A 553 6.00 28.59 -4.34
C GLN A 553 6.72 27.29 -4.68
N VAL A 554 5.98 26.22 -4.98
CA VAL A 554 6.57 24.92 -5.35
C VAL A 554 7.38 25.06 -6.64
N SER A 555 6.87 25.78 -7.64
CA SER A 555 7.58 25.95 -8.93
C SER A 555 8.87 26.77 -8.78
N ALA A 556 8.85 27.83 -7.98
CA ALA A 556 10.02 28.68 -7.74
C ALA A 556 11.12 27.98 -6.92
N LEU A 557 10.73 27.20 -5.90
CA LEU A 557 11.64 26.59 -4.93
C LEU A 557 12.01 25.14 -5.25
N SER A 558 11.32 24.48 -6.21
CA SER A 558 11.75 23.19 -6.75
C SER A 558 13.15 23.24 -7.36
N ALA A 559 13.57 24.41 -7.87
CA ALA A 559 14.93 24.66 -8.33
C ALA A 559 15.98 24.62 -7.20
N MET A 560 15.58 24.86 -5.95
CA MET A 560 16.43 24.88 -4.76
C MET A 560 16.43 23.57 -3.95
N SER A 561 15.69 22.54 -4.42
CA SER A 561 15.58 21.22 -3.77
C SER A 561 14.99 21.25 -2.34
N GLU A 562 14.15 22.23 -2.03
CA GLU A 562 13.38 22.26 -0.79
C GLU A 562 12.12 21.39 -0.90
N ALA A 563 11.76 20.68 0.17
CA ALA A 563 10.59 19.81 0.22
C ALA A 563 9.39 20.56 0.80
N PHE A 564 8.19 20.30 0.25
CA PHE A 564 6.92 20.90 0.66
C PHE A 564 5.95 19.83 1.20
N ALA A 565 5.15 20.21 2.19
CA ALA A 565 3.99 19.44 2.63
C ALA A 565 2.71 20.23 2.37
N LEU A 566 1.70 19.58 1.80
CA LEU A 566 0.37 20.15 1.61
C LEU A 566 -0.56 19.65 2.72
N ILE A 567 -1.19 20.58 3.45
CA ILE A 567 -2.18 20.29 4.48
C ILE A 567 -3.48 20.98 4.08
N ILE A 568 -4.56 20.22 3.90
CA ILE A 568 -5.86 20.74 3.46
C ILE A 568 -6.97 20.27 4.38
N ASP A 569 -7.86 21.18 4.76
CA ASP A 569 -9.06 20.86 5.55
C ASP A 569 -10.21 20.33 4.68
N GLY A 570 -11.09 19.50 5.27
CA GLY A 570 -12.22 18.89 4.58
C GLY A 570 -13.20 19.89 3.96
N LYS A 571 -13.40 21.06 4.58
CA LYS A 571 -14.24 22.12 3.99
C LYS A 571 -13.59 22.70 2.73
N SER A 572 -12.31 23.04 2.79
CA SER A 572 -11.52 23.52 1.64
C SER A 572 -11.45 22.47 0.52
N LEU A 573 -11.32 21.20 0.91
CA LEU A 573 -11.22 20.06 -0.02
C LEU A 573 -12.49 19.89 -0.87
N ALA A 574 -13.67 20.18 -0.32
CA ALA A 574 -14.92 20.11 -1.07
C ALA A 574 -14.88 21.05 -2.29
N TYR A 575 -14.39 22.28 -2.12
CA TYR A 575 -14.21 23.23 -3.22
C TYR A 575 -13.05 22.83 -4.13
N ALA A 576 -11.93 22.36 -3.57
CA ALA A 576 -10.76 21.97 -4.36
C ALA A 576 -11.03 20.78 -5.32
N LEU A 577 -12.01 19.94 -5.00
CA LEU A 577 -12.43 18.79 -5.81
C LEU A 577 -13.43 19.15 -6.94
N GLU A 578 -13.90 20.40 -7.03
CA GLU A 578 -14.74 20.85 -8.13
C GLU A 578 -13.99 20.86 -9.47
N ASP A 579 -14.71 20.70 -10.58
CA ASP A 579 -14.14 20.46 -11.91
C ASP A 579 -13.18 21.55 -12.40
N ASP A 580 -13.40 22.79 -11.98
CA ASP A 580 -12.59 23.95 -12.38
C ASP A 580 -11.23 24.02 -11.66
N MET A 581 -11.11 23.39 -10.48
CA MET A 581 -9.91 23.50 -9.62
C MET A 581 -9.18 22.16 -9.42
N LYS A 582 -9.82 21.02 -9.70
CA LYS A 582 -9.27 19.67 -9.46
C LYS A 582 -7.89 19.45 -10.08
N GLN A 583 -7.62 20.00 -11.28
CA GLN A 583 -6.32 19.84 -11.94
C GLN A 583 -5.24 20.67 -11.24
N SER A 584 -5.54 21.92 -10.90
CA SER A 584 -4.62 22.79 -10.16
C SER A 584 -4.27 22.23 -8.78
N PHE A 585 -5.26 21.66 -8.09
CA PHE A 585 -5.06 20.96 -6.82
C PHE A 585 -4.16 19.74 -7.00
N LEU A 586 -4.41 18.91 -8.02
CA LEU A 586 -3.59 17.73 -8.29
C LEU A 586 -2.15 18.08 -8.64
N ASP A 587 -1.91 19.12 -9.45
CA ASP A 587 -0.58 19.60 -9.78
C ASP A 587 0.19 20.05 -8.52
N LEU A 588 -0.47 20.81 -7.64
CA LEU A 588 0.11 21.23 -6.36
C LEU A 588 0.45 20.01 -5.48
N ALA A 589 -0.50 19.09 -5.33
CA ALA A 589 -0.34 17.90 -4.49
C ALA A 589 0.74 16.94 -5.03
N THR A 590 0.86 16.79 -6.35
CA THR A 590 1.90 15.95 -6.97
C THR A 590 3.30 16.56 -6.88
N GLY A 591 3.41 17.89 -6.82
CA GLY A 591 4.66 18.63 -6.58
C GLY A 591 5.13 18.59 -5.12
N CYS A 592 4.22 18.37 -4.17
CA CYS A 592 4.56 18.21 -2.75
C CYS A 592 5.15 16.83 -2.45
N ALA A 593 5.97 16.76 -1.40
CA ALA A 593 6.57 15.52 -0.91
C ALA A 593 5.58 14.70 -0.06
N SER A 594 4.79 15.38 0.78
CA SER A 594 3.74 14.80 1.62
C SER A 594 2.43 15.57 1.43
N VAL A 595 1.30 14.87 1.50
CA VAL A 595 -0.05 15.46 1.45
C VAL A 595 -0.86 14.89 2.61
N ILE A 596 -1.47 15.77 3.40
CA ILE A 596 -2.33 15.43 4.54
C ILE A 596 -3.68 16.11 4.36
N CYS A 597 -4.73 15.33 4.14
CA CYS A 597 -6.11 15.81 4.14
C CYS A 597 -6.73 15.55 5.51
N CYS A 598 -7.19 16.61 6.17
CA CYS A 598 -7.78 16.55 7.51
C CYS A 598 -9.30 16.64 7.41
N ARG A 599 -10.03 16.17 8.45
CA ARG A 599 -11.51 16.21 8.53
C ARG A 599 -12.22 15.73 7.25
N SER A 600 -11.62 14.76 6.57
CA SER A 600 -12.13 14.26 5.29
C SER A 600 -13.25 13.25 5.51
N SER A 601 -14.40 13.49 4.89
CA SER A 601 -15.52 12.54 4.88
C SER A 601 -15.20 11.30 4.03
N PRO A 602 -15.85 10.14 4.26
CA PRO A 602 -15.65 8.93 3.46
C PRO A 602 -15.77 9.18 1.94
N LYS A 603 -16.78 9.95 1.53
CA LYS A 603 -16.99 10.34 0.14
C LYS A 603 -15.84 11.19 -0.41
N GLN A 604 -15.30 12.11 0.38
CA GLN A 604 -14.14 12.91 -0.04
C GLN A 604 -12.88 12.05 -0.20
N LYS A 605 -12.65 11.07 0.69
CA LYS A 605 -11.52 10.13 0.55
C LYS A 605 -11.58 9.37 -0.78
N ALA A 606 -12.78 8.88 -1.14
CA ALA A 606 -13.03 8.22 -2.42
C ALA A 606 -12.79 9.16 -3.62
N LEU A 607 -13.27 10.40 -3.56
CA LEU A 607 -13.08 11.40 -4.63
C LEU A 607 -11.61 11.79 -4.82
N VAL A 608 -10.85 11.99 -3.74
CA VAL A 608 -9.40 12.25 -3.80
C VAL A 608 -8.70 11.06 -4.46
N THR A 609 -9.05 9.84 -4.06
CA THR A 609 -8.49 8.60 -4.65
C THR A 609 -8.74 8.54 -6.15
N ARG A 610 -9.98 8.79 -6.57
CA ARG A 610 -10.35 8.83 -7.98
C ARG A 610 -9.61 9.93 -8.75
N LEU A 611 -9.42 11.10 -8.14
CA LEU A 611 -8.67 12.21 -8.76
C LEU A 611 -7.19 11.84 -8.97
N VAL A 612 -6.53 11.23 -7.99
CA VAL A 612 -5.14 10.78 -8.11
C VAL A 612 -5.02 9.70 -9.16
N LYS A 613 -5.91 8.70 -9.16
CA LYS A 613 -5.93 7.59 -10.12
C LYS A 613 -6.12 8.07 -11.55
N THR A 614 -7.14 8.89 -11.79
CA THR A 614 -7.47 9.37 -13.15
C THR A 614 -6.51 10.44 -13.66
N GLY A 615 -6.06 11.33 -12.77
CA GLY A 615 -5.19 12.44 -13.13
C GLY A 615 -3.73 12.05 -13.32
N THR A 616 -3.17 11.18 -12.47
CA THR A 616 -1.79 10.70 -12.65
C THR A 616 -1.68 9.53 -13.63
N ARG A 617 -2.76 8.76 -13.82
CA ARG A 617 -2.80 7.46 -14.54
C ARG A 617 -1.82 6.40 -14.02
N LYS A 618 -1.21 6.66 -12.86
CA LYS A 618 -0.31 5.72 -12.18
C LYS A 618 -1.09 4.81 -11.25
N THR A 619 -0.46 3.75 -10.76
CA THR A 619 -1.14 2.76 -9.92
C THR A 619 -1.28 3.29 -8.51
N THR A 620 -2.51 3.31 -8.03
CA THR A 620 -2.90 3.85 -6.73
C THR A 620 -3.26 2.72 -5.77
N LEU A 621 -2.71 2.77 -4.56
CA LEU A 621 -3.03 1.84 -3.49
C LEU A 621 -3.71 2.61 -2.37
N ALA A 622 -4.79 2.08 -1.83
CA ALA A 622 -5.43 2.60 -0.62
C ALA A 622 -5.30 1.59 0.52
N ILE A 623 -5.07 2.07 1.74
CA ILE A 623 -5.00 1.26 2.95
C ILE A 623 -5.82 1.88 4.08
N GLY A 624 -6.62 1.04 4.76
CA GLY A 624 -7.53 1.45 5.83
C GLY A 624 -8.04 0.25 6.63
N ASP A 625 -8.61 0.49 7.81
CA ASP A 625 -9.17 -0.55 8.69
C ASP A 625 -10.69 -0.39 8.94
N GLY A 626 -11.23 0.81 8.75
CA GLY A 626 -12.60 1.17 9.10
C GLY A 626 -13.58 1.17 7.93
N ALA A 627 -14.88 1.20 8.26
CA ALA A 627 -15.97 1.33 7.28
C ALA A 627 -15.90 2.65 6.49
N ASN A 628 -15.31 3.70 7.10
CA ASN A 628 -15.09 5.00 6.48
C ASN A 628 -14.13 4.95 5.28
N ASP A 629 -13.32 3.90 5.19
CA ASP A 629 -12.29 3.75 4.18
C ASP A 629 -12.73 2.85 3.02
N VAL A 630 -13.87 2.15 3.15
CA VAL A 630 -14.35 1.20 2.13
C VAL A 630 -14.45 1.85 0.74
N GLY A 631 -15.01 3.06 0.64
CA GLY A 631 -15.07 3.80 -0.62
C GLY A 631 -13.69 4.17 -1.18
N MET A 632 -12.72 4.49 -0.31
CA MET A 632 -11.33 4.75 -0.68
C MET A 632 -10.65 3.46 -1.22
N LEU A 633 -10.85 2.33 -0.55
CA LEU A 633 -10.30 1.03 -0.91
C LEU A 633 -10.85 0.50 -2.25
N GLN A 634 -12.13 0.70 -2.51
CA GLN A 634 -12.78 0.26 -3.74
C GLN A 634 -12.40 1.12 -4.96
N GLU A 635 -12.27 2.44 -4.80
CA GLU A 635 -11.90 3.35 -5.89
C GLU A 635 -10.43 3.18 -6.34
N ALA A 636 -9.53 2.88 -5.41
CA ALA A 636 -8.12 2.63 -5.70
C ALA A 636 -7.92 1.43 -6.64
N ASP A 637 -6.80 1.40 -7.37
CA ASP A 637 -6.45 0.23 -8.18
C ASP A 637 -6.22 -1.00 -7.30
N ILE A 638 -5.68 -0.81 -6.09
CA ILE A 638 -5.49 -1.85 -5.09
C ILE A 638 -6.01 -1.35 -3.75
N GLY A 639 -6.95 -2.08 -3.13
CA GLY A 639 -7.43 -1.82 -1.78
C GLY A 639 -6.83 -2.80 -0.78
N ILE A 640 -6.16 -2.30 0.25
CA ILE A 640 -5.62 -3.10 1.35
C ILE A 640 -6.41 -2.83 2.63
N GLY A 641 -6.99 -3.88 3.20
CA GLY A 641 -7.68 -3.84 4.48
C GLY A 641 -6.76 -4.24 5.62
N ILE A 642 -6.68 -3.43 6.68
CA ILE A 642 -6.03 -3.83 7.93
C ILE A 642 -7.04 -4.59 8.80
N SER A 643 -6.65 -5.77 9.26
CA SER A 643 -7.46 -6.60 10.18
C SER A 643 -7.37 -6.07 11.61
N GLY A 644 -7.86 -4.85 11.81
CA GLY A 644 -7.82 -4.12 13.07
C GLY A 644 -8.96 -4.43 14.04
N VAL A 645 -9.01 -3.65 15.12
CA VAL A 645 -10.01 -3.77 16.20
C VAL A 645 -11.32 -3.07 15.84
N GLU A 646 -11.31 -2.11 14.91
CA GLU A 646 -12.49 -1.28 14.57
C GLU A 646 -13.59 -2.04 13.82
N GLY A 647 -13.26 -3.11 13.08
CA GLY A 647 -14.24 -4.01 12.46
C GLY A 647 -13.64 -4.83 11.31
N MET A 648 -14.43 -5.73 10.74
CA MET A 648 -14.01 -6.54 9.58
C MET A 648 -14.44 -5.95 8.22
N GLN A 649 -15.16 -4.83 8.19
CA GLN A 649 -15.75 -4.34 6.94
C GLN A 649 -14.71 -3.91 5.90
N ALA A 650 -13.67 -3.17 6.30
CA ALA A 650 -12.59 -2.79 5.39
C ALA A 650 -11.89 -4.03 4.82
N VAL A 651 -11.62 -5.03 5.67
CA VAL A 651 -11.08 -6.33 5.26
C VAL A 651 -12.02 -7.03 4.28
N MET A 652 -13.33 -7.00 4.53
CA MET A 652 -14.33 -7.64 3.69
C MET A 652 -14.40 -7.04 2.28
N SER A 653 -14.21 -5.74 2.17
CA SER A 653 -14.28 -4.96 0.93
C SER A 653 -12.93 -4.67 0.28
N SER A 654 -11.83 -5.24 0.81
CA SER A 654 -10.47 -5.07 0.31
C SER A 654 -10.01 -6.23 -0.60
N ASP A 655 -9.04 -5.96 -1.47
CA ASP A 655 -8.42 -6.95 -2.35
C ASP A 655 -7.41 -7.84 -1.61
N VAL A 656 -6.65 -7.22 -0.69
CA VAL A 656 -5.64 -7.87 0.15
C VAL A 656 -5.85 -7.45 1.59
N ALA A 657 -5.81 -8.40 2.51
CA ALA A 657 -5.90 -8.12 3.94
C ALA A 657 -4.58 -8.42 4.65
N ILE A 658 -4.09 -7.46 5.42
CA ILE A 658 -2.91 -7.60 6.28
C ILE A 658 -3.28 -7.28 7.72
N ALA A 659 -2.54 -7.80 8.69
CA ALA A 659 -2.85 -7.55 10.10
C ALA A 659 -2.27 -6.24 10.64
N GLN A 660 -1.11 -5.79 10.12
CA GLN A 660 -0.41 -4.58 10.56
C GLN A 660 0.18 -3.83 9.37
N PHE A 661 0.33 -2.51 9.51
CA PHE A 661 0.89 -1.65 8.47
C PHE A 661 2.32 -2.05 8.07
N ARG A 662 3.15 -2.51 9.02
CA ARG A 662 4.55 -2.90 8.75
C ARG A 662 4.69 -3.98 7.68
N TYR A 663 3.69 -4.84 7.49
CA TYR A 663 3.76 -5.90 6.49
C TYR A 663 3.65 -5.38 5.05
N LEU A 664 3.22 -4.13 4.88
CA LEU A 664 3.19 -3.45 3.58
C LEU A 664 4.58 -3.37 2.94
N GLU A 665 5.64 -3.20 3.74
CA GLU A 665 7.03 -3.18 3.21
C GLU A 665 7.37 -4.50 2.52
N ARG A 666 6.95 -5.63 3.10
CA ARG A 666 7.27 -6.96 2.59
C ARG A 666 6.34 -7.34 1.45
N LEU A 667 5.06 -7.02 1.57
CA LEU A 667 4.07 -7.25 0.53
C LEU A 667 4.45 -6.55 -0.78
N LEU A 668 4.82 -5.27 -0.74
CA LEU A 668 5.15 -4.51 -1.96
C LEU A 668 6.58 -4.80 -2.43
N LEU A 669 7.58 -4.59 -1.58
CA LEU A 669 8.99 -4.62 -2.00
C LEU A 669 9.49 -6.03 -2.34
N VAL A 670 8.91 -7.07 -1.73
CA VAL A 670 9.29 -8.47 -1.99
C VAL A 670 8.29 -9.12 -2.94
N HIS A 671 7.05 -9.33 -2.48
CA HIS A 671 6.06 -10.08 -3.25
C HIS A 671 5.60 -9.32 -4.49
N GLY A 672 5.26 -8.03 -4.37
CA GLY A 672 4.84 -7.20 -5.51
C GLY A 672 5.91 -7.11 -6.60
N HIS A 673 7.16 -6.83 -6.22
CA HIS A 673 8.30 -6.83 -7.15
C HIS A 673 8.47 -8.18 -7.88
N TRP A 674 8.46 -9.28 -7.13
CA TRP A 674 8.57 -10.62 -7.71
C TRP A 674 7.41 -10.96 -8.64
N CYS A 675 6.16 -10.71 -8.23
CA CYS A 675 4.97 -10.98 -9.02
C CYS A 675 4.98 -10.19 -10.34
N TYR A 676 5.29 -8.88 -10.29
CA TYR A 676 5.44 -8.04 -11.48
C TYR A 676 6.47 -8.62 -12.45
N ARG A 677 7.68 -8.92 -11.95
CA ARG A 677 8.78 -9.43 -12.77
C ARG A 677 8.46 -10.80 -13.38
N ARG A 678 7.97 -11.72 -12.56
CA ARG A 678 7.62 -13.09 -12.96
C ARG A 678 6.57 -13.07 -14.07
N LEU A 679 5.47 -12.36 -13.85
CA LEU A 679 4.37 -12.32 -14.81
C LEU A 679 4.77 -11.60 -16.10
N SER A 680 5.46 -10.46 -16.01
CA SER A 680 5.95 -9.71 -17.19
C SER A 680 6.88 -10.56 -18.06
N SER A 681 7.83 -11.26 -17.44
CA SER A 681 8.81 -12.11 -18.14
C SER A 681 8.13 -13.33 -18.75
N MET A 682 7.24 -13.98 -18.00
CA MET A 682 6.44 -15.10 -18.47
C MET A 682 5.59 -14.74 -19.70
N ILE A 683 4.86 -13.62 -19.67
CA ILE A 683 4.02 -13.18 -20.80
C ILE A 683 4.88 -12.88 -22.04
N CYS A 684 5.99 -12.14 -21.87
CA CYS A 684 6.91 -11.85 -22.98
C CYS A 684 7.47 -13.14 -23.60
N TYR A 685 7.82 -14.11 -22.75
CA TYR A 685 8.35 -15.39 -23.18
C TYR A 685 7.27 -16.25 -23.88
N PHE A 686 6.02 -16.20 -23.43
CA PHE A 686 4.89 -16.84 -24.10
C PHE A 686 4.70 -16.30 -25.52
N PHE A 687 4.82 -14.99 -25.74
CA PHE A 687 4.77 -14.44 -27.09
C PHE A 687 5.95 -14.89 -27.94
N TYR A 688 7.18 -14.87 -27.39
CA TYR A 688 8.37 -15.39 -28.07
C TYR A 688 8.17 -16.84 -28.55
N LYS A 689 7.76 -17.76 -27.67
CA LYS A 689 7.66 -19.19 -28.02
C LYS A 689 6.56 -19.49 -29.03
N ASN A 690 5.44 -18.75 -28.99
CA ASN A 690 4.33 -18.94 -29.93
C ASN A 690 4.67 -18.34 -31.30
N ILE A 691 5.34 -17.19 -31.36
CA ILE A 691 5.82 -16.61 -32.61
C ILE A 691 6.91 -17.49 -33.22
N ALA A 692 7.85 -17.99 -32.42
CA ALA A 692 8.88 -18.92 -32.90
C ALA A 692 8.25 -20.16 -33.55
N PHE A 693 7.24 -20.76 -32.91
CA PHE A 693 6.54 -21.91 -33.46
C PHE A 693 5.67 -21.56 -34.68
N GLY A 694 4.75 -20.61 -34.55
CA GLY A 694 3.82 -20.22 -35.61
C GLY A 694 4.53 -19.72 -36.86
N PHE A 695 5.62 -18.96 -36.70
CA PHE A 695 6.37 -18.43 -37.85
C PHE A 695 7.14 -19.52 -38.61
N THR A 696 7.58 -20.61 -37.95
CA THR A 696 8.12 -21.77 -38.70
C THR A 696 7.07 -22.46 -39.55
N VAL A 697 5.82 -22.54 -39.09
CA VAL A 697 4.70 -23.07 -39.89
C VAL A 697 4.45 -22.18 -41.10
N PHE A 698 4.43 -20.85 -40.90
CA PHE A 698 4.31 -19.88 -42.00
C PHE A 698 5.44 -20.03 -43.04
N LEU A 699 6.70 -20.13 -42.61
CA LEU A 699 7.83 -20.29 -43.52
C LEU A 699 7.76 -21.60 -44.32
N TYR A 700 7.32 -22.69 -43.68
CA TYR A 700 7.08 -23.95 -44.37
C TYR A 700 5.98 -23.84 -45.42
N GLU A 701 4.90 -23.11 -45.11
CA GLU A 701 3.83 -22.89 -46.07
C GLU A 701 4.30 -22.06 -47.28
N VAL A 702 5.13 -21.03 -47.07
CA VAL A 702 5.80 -20.30 -48.16
C VAL A 702 6.62 -21.24 -49.04
N TYR A 703 7.37 -22.17 -48.43
CA TYR A 703 8.15 -23.18 -49.15
C TYR A 703 7.26 -24.18 -49.92
N ALA A 704 6.08 -24.48 -49.39
CA ALA A 704 5.06 -25.32 -50.01
C ALA A 704 4.12 -24.56 -50.97
N SER A 705 4.53 -23.38 -51.45
CA SER A 705 3.77 -22.52 -52.37
C SER A 705 2.36 -22.17 -51.87
N PHE A 706 2.21 -21.93 -50.57
CA PHE A 706 0.93 -21.64 -49.92
C PHE A 706 -0.15 -22.69 -50.21
N SER A 707 0.19 -23.98 -50.13
CA SER A 707 -0.77 -25.07 -50.32
C SER A 707 -1.64 -25.37 -49.08
N ALA A 708 -1.45 -24.64 -47.97
CA ALA A 708 -2.01 -24.93 -46.65
C ALA A 708 -1.71 -26.35 -46.10
N GLN A 709 -0.69 -27.04 -46.63
CA GLN A 709 -0.24 -28.32 -46.08
C GLN A 709 0.37 -28.11 -44.69
N PRO A 710 -0.12 -28.78 -43.63
CA PRO A 710 0.46 -28.63 -42.30
C PRO A 710 1.92 -29.12 -42.28
N ALA A 711 2.79 -28.31 -41.68
CA ALA A 711 4.20 -28.63 -41.49
C ALA A 711 4.37 -29.80 -40.52
N TYR A 712 3.66 -29.75 -39.39
CA TYR A 712 3.76 -30.74 -38.32
C TYR A 712 2.53 -31.64 -38.28
N ASN A 713 2.68 -32.82 -37.67
CA ASN A 713 1.57 -33.72 -37.38
C ASN A 713 0.54 -33.04 -36.44
N ASP A 714 -0.74 -33.40 -36.58
CA ASP A 714 -1.86 -32.80 -35.82
C ASP A 714 -1.66 -32.88 -34.29
N TRP A 715 -1.11 -33.99 -33.81
CA TRP A 715 -0.78 -34.14 -32.39
C TRP A 715 0.39 -33.25 -31.97
N TYR A 716 1.38 -33.04 -32.85
CA TYR A 716 2.52 -32.16 -32.55
C TYR A 716 2.09 -30.70 -32.47
N LEU A 717 1.19 -30.27 -33.36
CA LEU A 717 0.57 -28.93 -33.34
C LEU A 717 -0.19 -28.70 -32.02
N SER A 718 -1.06 -29.66 -31.66
CA SER A 718 -1.94 -29.54 -30.50
C SER A 718 -1.18 -29.60 -29.16
N LEU A 719 -0.19 -30.49 -29.04
CA LEU A 719 0.51 -30.75 -27.77
C LEU A 719 1.65 -29.76 -27.48
N TYR A 720 2.13 -29.00 -28.48
CA TYR A 720 3.23 -28.04 -28.33
C TYR A 720 2.98 -27.04 -27.19
N ASN A 721 1.80 -26.42 -27.20
CA ASN A 721 1.42 -25.39 -26.24
C ASN A 721 0.96 -25.95 -24.89
N VAL A 722 0.64 -27.25 -24.81
CA VAL A 722 0.09 -27.88 -23.61
C VAL A 722 1.16 -28.58 -22.79
N PHE A 723 2.05 -29.35 -23.41
CA PHE A 723 3.05 -30.16 -22.69
C PHE A 723 4.49 -29.73 -22.98
N PHE A 724 4.82 -29.44 -24.24
CA PHE A 724 6.22 -29.30 -24.65
C PHE A 724 6.84 -27.92 -24.41
N SER A 725 6.04 -26.94 -23.97
CA SER A 725 6.52 -25.56 -23.82
C SER A 725 5.88 -24.73 -22.71
N SER A 726 4.77 -25.15 -22.08
CA SER A 726 4.04 -24.34 -21.09
C SER A 726 4.52 -24.57 -19.65
N LEU A 727 4.72 -25.83 -19.23
CA LEU A 727 5.07 -26.16 -17.84
C LEU A 727 6.36 -25.47 -17.36
N PRO A 728 7.47 -25.45 -18.13
CA PRO A 728 8.66 -24.71 -17.72
C PRO A 728 8.42 -23.19 -17.59
N VAL A 729 7.56 -22.63 -18.45
CA VAL A 729 7.25 -21.19 -18.43
C VAL A 729 6.35 -20.83 -17.25
N VAL A 730 5.40 -21.71 -16.89
CA VAL A 730 4.63 -21.59 -15.65
C VAL A 730 5.57 -21.64 -14.44
N ALA A 731 6.54 -22.55 -14.43
CA ALA A 731 7.52 -22.64 -13.34
C ALA A 731 8.41 -21.40 -13.21
N MET A 732 8.77 -20.76 -14.33
CA MET A 732 9.40 -19.43 -14.29
C MET A 732 8.47 -18.40 -13.64
N GLY A 733 7.19 -18.37 -14.02
CA GLY A 733 6.19 -17.45 -13.47
C GLY A 733 5.92 -17.62 -11.96
N VAL A 734 6.22 -18.80 -11.41
CA VAL A 734 5.98 -19.12 -9.99
C VAL A 734 7.25 -18.99 -9.13
N PHE A 735 8.37 -19.57 -9.57
CA PHE A 735 9.54 -19.80 -8.73
C PHE A 735 10.73 -18.87 -9.00
N ASP A 736 10.74 -18.13 -10.12
CA ASP A 736 11.90 -17.32 -10.47
C ASP A 736 12.12 -16.18 -9.45
N GLN A 737 13.37 -15.91 -9.11
CA GLN A 737 13.78 -14.86 -8.20
C GLN A 737 15.00 -14.17 -8.77
N ASP A 738 14.98 -12.85 -8.85
CA ASP A 738 16.15 -12.07 -9.26
C ASP A 738 17.13 -11.89 -8.11
N VAL A 739 16.60 -11.44 -6.96
CA VAL A 739 17.34 -11.28 -5.72
C VAL A 739 16.52 -11.83 -4.55
N PRO A 740 17.19 -12.39 -3.52
CA PRO A 740 16.50 -12.87 -2.32
C PRO A 740 15.77 -11.74 -1.56
N ALA A 741 14.71 -12.09 -0.82
CA ALA A 741 13.88 -11.14 -0.07
C ALA A 741 14.66 -10.17 0.83
N ARG A 742 15.76 -10.63 1.45
CA ARG A 742 16.64 -9.81 2.30
C ARG A 742 17.23 -8.63 1.54
N TYR A 743 17.59 -8.82 0.27
CA TYR A 743 18.18 -7.76 -0.56
C TYR A 743 17.12 -6.80 -1.10
N CYS A 744 15.90 -7.29 -1.40
CA CYS A 744 14.78 -6.42 -1.78
C CYS A 744 14.46 -5.41 -0.68
N LEU A 745 14.44 -5.85 0.59
CA LEU A 745 14.19 -4.98 1.74
C LEU A 745 15.38 -4.04 2.05
N ARG A 746 16.61 -4.48 1.76
CA ARG A 746 17.83 -3.67 1.98
C ARG A 746 17.99 -2.58 0.93
N PHE A 747 17.59 -2.86 -0.31
CA PHE A 747 17.67 -1.94 -1.45
C PHE A 747 16.29 -1.69 -2.08
N PRO A 748 15.44 -0.87 -1.42
CA PRO A 748 14.08 -0.59 -1.90
C PRO A 748 14.04 0.05 -3.30
N LEU A 749 15.13 0.66 -3.77
CA LEU A 749 15.26 1.25 -5.09
C LEU A 749 14.91 0.26 -6.23
N LEU A 750 15.11 -1.04 -6.01
CA LEU A 750 14.79 -2.09 -6.98
C LEU A 750 13.33 -2.04 -7.45
N TYR A 751 12.42 -1.63 -6.57
CA TYR A 751 10.99 -1.50 -6.84
C TYR A 751 10.66 -0.49 -7.96
N GLN A 752 11.56 0.46 -8.25
CA GLN A 752 11.39 1.41 -9.35
C GLN A 752 11.29 0.72 -10.74
N GLU A 753 11.81 -0.51 -10.90
CA GLU A 753 11.66 -1.27 -12.15
C GLU A 753 10.19 -1.51 -12.51
N GLY A 754 9.35 -1.76 -11.51
CA GLY A 754 7.92 -1.98 -11.68
C GLY A 754 7.13 -0.69 -11.88
N VAL A 755 7.41 0.34 -11.08
CA VAL A 755 6.75 1.66 -11.19
C VAL A 755 6.98 2.31 -12.57
N GLN A 756 8.18 2.16 -13.15
CA GLN A 756 8.52 2.66 -14.48
C GLN A 756 8.07 1.73 -15.62
N ASN A 757 7.50 0.58 -15.28
CA ASN A 757 7.08 -0.48 -16.20
C ASN A 757 8.18 -0.90 -17.20
N VAL A 758 9.42 -1.09 -16.71
CA VAL A 758 10.58 -1.35 -17.57
C VAL A 758 10.47 -2.72 -18.26
N LEU A 759 10.02 -3.74 -17.53
CA LEU A 759 9.99 -5.13 -17.99
C LEU A 759 8.87 -5.40 -19.00
N PHE A 760 7.75 -4.68 -18.89
CA PHE A 760 6.57 -4.83 -19.76
C PHE A 760 6.32 -3.60 -20.65
N SER A 761 7.41 -2.97 -21.11
CA SER A 761 7.35 -1.88 -22.08
C SER A 761 7.18 -2.40 -23.52
N TRP A 762 6.51 -1.63 -24.37
CA TRP A 762 6.32 -1.98 -25.80
C TRP A 762 7.63 -2.30 -26.52
N ARG A 763 8.71 -1.58 -26.20
CA ARG A 763 10.04 -1.82 -26.77
C ARG A 763 10.55 -3.23 -26.44
N ARG A 764 10.39 -3.67 -25.20
CA ARG A 764 10.84 -5.00 -24.75
C ARG A 764 9.97 -6.11 -25.32
N ILE A 765 8.65 -5.91 -25.36
CA ILE A 765 7.71 -6.86 -25.99
C ILE A 765 8.08 -7.06 -27.46
N LEU A 766 8.23 -5.99 -28.23
CA LEU A 766 8.61 -6.08 -29.65
C LEU A 766 9.98 -6.73 -29.85
N SER A 767 10.94 -6.50 -28.94
CA SER A 767 12.25 -7.17 -28.98
C SER A 767 12.13 -8.68 -28.80
N TRP A 768 11.26 -9.14 -27.88
CA TRP A 768 10.97 -10.57 -27.70
C TRP A 768 10.24 -11.17 -28.91
N MET A 769 9.27 -10.46 -29.48
CA MET A 769 8.59 -10.88 -30.71
C MET A 769 9.57 -11.02 -31.87
N PHE A 770 10.46 -10.04 -32.04
CA PHE A 770 11.52 -10.06 -33.05
C PHE A 770 12.50 -11.22 -32.84
N ASN A 771 12.88 -11.49 -31.60
CA ASN A 771 13.71 -12.66 -31.28
C ASN A 771 13.02 -13.98 -31.67
N GLY A 772 11.70 -14.07 -31.49
CA GLY A 772 10.90 -15.24 -31.90
C GLY A 772 10.89 -15.42 -33.41
N PHE A 773 10.65 -14.33 -34.15
CA PHE A 773 10.74 -14.30 -35.61
C PHE A 773 12.12 -14.74 -36.10
N TYR A 774 13.18 -14.17 -35.54
CA TYR A 774 14.56 -14.50 -35.91
C TYR A 774 14.91 -15.97 -35.60
N SER A 775 14.46 -16.49 -34.46
CA SER A 775 14.63 -17.89 -34.09
C SER A 775 13.95 -18.82 -35.09
N ALA A 776 12.72 -18.52 -35.49
CA ALA A 776 11.99 -19.29 -36.49
C ALA A 776 12.69 -19.29 -37.86
N VAL A 777 13.21 -18.15 -38.30
CA VAL A 777 13.96 -18.00 -39.56
C VAL A 777 15.21 -18.90 -39.55
N ILE A 778 16.03 -18.85 -38.49
CA ILE A 778 17.22 -19.71 -38.40
C ILE A 778 16.82 -21.18 -38.45
N VAL A 779 15.89 -21.59 -37.58
CA VAL A 779 15.49 -22.99 -37.46
C VAL A 779 14.98 -23.53 -38.80
N PHE A 780 14.11 -22.79 -39.48
CA PHE A 780 13.57 -23.20 -40.78
C PHE A 780 14.65 -23.28 -41.87
N PHE A 781 15.40 -22.20 -42.09
CA PHE A 781 16.37 -22.15 -43.19
C PHE A 781 17.56 -23.10 -42.97
N PHE A 782 18.03 -23.25 -41.74
CA PHE A 782 19.16 -24.15 -41.47
C PHE A 782 18.73 -25.62 -41.57
N CYS A 783 17.54 -25.98 -41.07
CA CYS A 783 17.04 -27.36 -41.22
C CYS A 783 16.76 -27.72 -42.69
N SER A 784 16.10 -26.83 -43.44
CA SER A 784 15.80 -27.05 -44.86
C SER A 784 17.09 -27.18 -45.68
N ARG A 785 18.01 -26.22 -45.58
CA ARG A 785 19.28 -26.24 -46.35
C ARG A 785 20.18 -27.41 -45.98
N ALA A 786 20.21 -27.83 -44.71
CA ALA A 786 21.00 -28.98 -44.30
C ALA A 786 20.47 -30.30 -44.89
N LEU A 787 19.16 -30.39 -45.15
CA LEU A 787 18.49 -31.64 -45.58
C LEU A 787 18.17 -31.69 -47.09
N GLU A 788 18.23 -30.57 -47.83
CA GLU A 788 17.75 -30.44 -49.22
C GLU A 788 18.58 -31.20 -50.28
N GLN A 789 19.86 -31.52 -50.03
CA GLN A 789 20.77 -32.02 -51.09
C GLN A 789 21.65 -33.22 -50.71
N GLN A 790 21.48 -33.83 -49.54
CA GLN A 790 22.35 -34.91 -49.07
C GLN A 790 21.60 -36.20 -48.72
N ALA A 791 22.28 -37.34 -48.83
CA ALA A 791 21.81 -38.59 -48.26
C ALA A 791 21.71 -38.44 -46.73
N PHE A 792 20.51 -38.69 -46.21
CA PHE A 792 20.20 -38.49 -44.79
C PHE A 792 20.83 -39.58 -43.90
N ASN A 793 20.86 -40.83 -44.39
CA ASN A 793 21.42 -41.99 -43.71
C ASN A 793 22.59 -42.61 -44.48
N ASN A 794 23.39 -43.43 -43.81
CA ASN A 794 24.47 -44.23 -44.40
C ASN A 794 23.96 -45.16 -45.53
N ASP A 795 22.66 -45.47 -45.55
CA ASP A 795 21.99 -46.26 -46.59
C ASP A 795 21.66 -45.47 -47.87
N GLY A 796 21.96 -44.17 -47.92
CA GLY A 796 21.70 -43.34 -49.11
C GLY A 796 20.26 -42.82 -49.24
N LYS A 797 19.39 -43.05 -48.25
CA LYS A 797 18.00 -42.56 -48.27
C LYS A 797 17.95 -41.03 -48.21
N THR A 798 17.07 -40.42 -49.00
CA THR A 798 16.84 -38.96 -49.00
C THR A 798 15.91 -38.55 -47.87
N ALA A 799 16.01 -37.28 -47.42
CA ALA A 799 15.12 -36.74 -46.41
C ALA A 799 13.71 -36.50 -46.99
N SER A 800 12.71 -37.17 -46.43
CA SER A 800 11.29 -36.91 -46.73
C SER A 800 10.76 -35.74 -45.90
N ARG A 801 9.54 -35.29 -46.22
CA ARG A 801 8.85 -34.23 -45.49
C ARG A 801 8.81 -34.51 -43.99
N GLU A 802 8.49 -35.73 -43.59
CA GLU A 802 8.35 -36.15 -42.19
C GLU A 802 9.68 -36.04 -41.43
N ILE A 803 10.80 -36.29 -42.10
CA ILE A 803 12.15 -36.15 -41.53
C ILE A 803 12.51 -34.68 -41.34
N LEU A 804 12.24 -33.84 -42.34
CA LEU A 804 12.47 -32.40 -42.27
C LEU A 804 11.65 -31.78 -41.13
N THR A 805 10.36 -32.08 -41.06
CA THR A 805 9.44 -31.46 -40.10
C THR A 805 9.62 -32.02 -38.70
N GLY A 806 9.95 -33.31 -38.56
CA GLY A 806 10.35 -33.92 -37.29
C GLY A 806 11.65 -33.35 -36.71
N THR A 807 12.63 -33.07 -37.59
CA THR A 807 13.89 -32.40 -37.20
C THR A 807 13.63 -30.95 -36.79
N MET A 808 12.88 -30.21 -37.60
CA MET A 808 12.50 -28.82 -37.32
C MET A 808 11.77 -28.69 -35.98
N TYR A 809 10.79 -29.55 -35.70
CA TYR A 809 10.07 -29.53 -34.43
C TYR A 809 10.99 -29.83 -33.24
N THR A 810 11.87 -30.82 -33.37
CA THR A 810 12.86 -31.13 -32.32
C THR A 810 13.73 -29.92 -32.02
N CYS A 811 14.24 -29.23 -33.07
CA CYS A 811 15.02 -28.01 -32.90
C CYS A 811 14.24 -26.92 -32.15
N ILE A 812 12.95 -26.70 -32.45
CA ILE A 812 12.13 -25.71 -31.75
C ILE A 812 11.97 -26.07 -30.26
N VAL A 813 11.64 -27.32 -29.95
CA VAL A 813 11.48 -27.78 -28.56
C VAL A 813 12.77 -27.52 -27.77
N TRP A 814 13.93 -27.84 -28.34
CA TRP A 814 15.22 -27.56 -27.71
C TRP A 814 15.52 -26.07 -27.59
N VAL A 815 15.38 -25.30 -28.67
CA VAL A 815 15.65 -23.85 -28.69
C VAL A 815 14.82 -23.13 -27.65
N VAL A 816 13.51 -23.39 -27.60
CA VAL A 816 12.62 -22.74 -26.63
C VAL A 816 13.06 -23.13 -25.22
N ASN A 817 13.10 -24.42 -24.87
CA ASN A 817 13.43 -24.83 -23.50
C ASN A 817 14.82 -24.37 -23.03
N LEU A 818 15.85 -24.39 -23.89
CA LEU A 818 17.18 -23.89 -23.54
C LEU A 818 17.24 -22.36 -23.48
N GLN A 819 16.54 -21.65 -24.36
CA GLN A 819 16.47 -20.19 -24.26
C GLN A 819 15.76 -19.76 -22.98
N LEU A 820 14.78 -20.54 -22.51
CA LEU A 820 14.17 -20.32 -21.21
C LEU A 820 15.21 -20.46 -20.10
N ALA A 821 16.03 -21.52 -20.13
CA ALA A 821 17.10 -21.73 -19.16
C ALA A 821 18.10 -20.57 -19.12
N LEU A 822 18.43 -19.96 -20.27
CA LEU A 822 19.29 -18.77 -20.35
C LEU A 822 18.66 -17.49 -19.78
N SER A 823 17.34 -17.44 -19.68
CA SER A 823 16.60 -16.25 -19.22
C SER A 823 16.23 -16.29 -17.74
N ILE A 824 16.23 -17.47 -17.11
CA ILE A 824 15.95 -17.66 -15.67
C ILE A 824 17.11 -17.09 -14.84
N SER A 825 16.78 -16.38 -13.77
CA SER A 825 17.78 -15.78 -12.87
C SER A 825 18.15 -16.69 -11.69
N TYR A 826 17.18 -17.42 -11.14
CA TYR A 826 17.40 -18.34 -10.03
C TYR A 826 17.00 -19.77 -10.41
N PHE A 827 18.00 -20.59 -10.74
CA PHE A 827 17.77 -21.90 -11.32
C PHE A 827 17.53 -22.97 -10.25
N THR A 828 16.26 -23.21 -9.93
CA THR A 828 15.82 -24.17 -8.89
C THR A 828 15.85 -25.62 -9.38
N LEU A 829 15.82 -26.58 -8.45
CA LEU A 829 15.69 -28.01 -8.79
C LEU A 829 14.40 -28.30 -9.57
N ILE A 830 13.28 -27.67 -9.21
CA ILE A 830 11.99 -27.82 -9.90
C ILE A 830 12.12 -27.37 -11.35
N GLN A 831 12.75 -26.23 -11.61
CA GLN A 831 12.97 -25.74 -12.97
C GLN A 831 13.89 -26.66 -13.78
N HIS A 832 14.94 -27.24 -13.19
CA HIS A 832 15.76 -28.25 -13.87
C HIS A 832 14.92 -29.45 -14.28
N ILE A 833 14.16 -30.02 -13.34
CA ILE A 833 13.31 -31.19 -13.59
C ILE A 833 12.30 -30.89 -14.70
N LEU A 834 11.68 -29.70 -14.70
CA LEU A 834 10.69 -29.35 -15.71
C LEU A 834 11.30 -29.08 -17.08
N ILE A 835 12.42 -28.35 -17.19
CA ILE A 835 13.07 -28.07 -18.47
C ILE A 835 13.61 -29.36 -19.10
N TRP A 836 14.45 -30.09 -18.38
CA TRP A 836 15.05 -31.33 -18.89
C TRP A 836 14.02 -32.44 -19.02
N GLY A 837 13.05 -32.49 -18.10
CA GLY A 837 11.92 -33.41 -18.17
C GLY A 837 11.03 -33.16 -19.38
N THR A 838 10.83 -31.92 -19.81
CA THR A 838 10.06 -31.60 -21.02
C THR A 838 10.79 -32.07 -22.28
N ILE A 839 12.11 -31.87 -22.35
CA ILE A 839 12.94 -32.36 -23.45
C ILE A 839 12.96 -33.90 -23.47
N GLY A 840 13.13 -34.55 -22.31
CA GLY A 840 13.07 -36.00 -22.19
C GLY A 840 11.69 -36.57 -22.55
N PHE A 841 10.62 -35.88 -22.13
CA PHE A 841 9.24 -36.24 -22.45
C PHE A 841 8.96 -36.15 -23.94
N TRP A 842 9.55 -35.18 -24.66
CA TRP A 842 9.44 -35.11 -26.12
C TRP A 842 9.98 -36.37 -26.81
N TYR A 843 11.17 -36.85 -26.41
CA TYR A 843 11.73 -38.08 -26.96
C TYR A 843 10.94 -39.33 -26.56
N LEU A 844 10.49 -39.39 -25.31
CA LEU A 844 9.62 -40.48 -24.85
C LEU A 844 8.31 -40.52 -25.65
N PHE A 845 7.70 -39.35 -25.88
CA PHE A 845 6.49 -39.22 -26.67
C PHE A 845 6.71 -39.68 -28.11
N GLN A 846 7.81 -39.27 -28.76
CA GLN A 846 8.16 -39.73 -30.11
C GLN A 846 8.30 -41.25 -30.21
N VAL A 847 8.92 -41.89 -29.21
CA VAL A 847 9.03 -43.36 -29.17
C VAL A 847 7.65 -44.01 -29.01
N VAL A 848 6.89 -43.59 -28.00
CA VAL A 848 5.58 -44.20 -27.68
C VAL A 848 4.58 -43.99 -28.82
N TYR A 849 4.46 -42.76 -29.32
CA TYR A 849 3.57 -42.40 -30.41
C TYR A 849 3.99 -43.08 -31.73
N GLY A 850 5.30 -43.17 -32.00
CA GLY A 850 5.82 -43.86 -33.18
C GLY A 850 5.59 -45.38 -33.18
N PHE A 851 5.38 -46.01 -32.02
CA PHE A 851 5.04 -47.43 -31.90
C PHE A 851 3.53 -47.73 -32.01
N MET A 852 2.67 -46.71 -31.93
CA MET A 852 1.23 -46.90 -32.05
C MET A 852 0.84 -47.35 -33.46
N PRO A 853 -0.32 -48.00 -33.64
CA PRO A 853 -0.79 -48.41 -34.97
C PRO A 853 -0.90 -47.21 -35.92
N PRO A 854 -0.67 -47.40 -37.24
CA PRO A 854 -0.75 -46.34 -38.25
C PRO A 854 -2.10 -45.59 -38.29
N SER A 855 -3.18 -46.22 -37.82
CA SER A 855 -4.50 -45.59 -37.69
C SER A 855 -4.51 -44.41 -36.70
N PHE A 856 -3.59 -44.41 -35.73
CA PHE A 856 -3.48 -43.36 -34.72
C PHE A 856 -2.26 -42.47 -34.93
N SER A 857 -1.11 -43.06 -35.28
CA SER A 857 0.15 -42.31 -35.48
C SER A 857 0.23 -41.58 -36.82
N THR A 858 -0.69 -41.86 -37.75
CA THR A 858 -0.74 -41.31 -39.10
C THR A 858 0.64 -41.31 -39.77
N ASP A 859 1.19 -40.13 -40.08
CA ASP A 859 2.47 -39.94 -40.78
C ASP A 859 3.70 -40.13 -39.87
N ALA A 860 3.52 -40.32 -38.56
CA ALA A 860 4.60 -40.47 -37.59
C ALA A 860 4.96 -41.94 -37.26
N TYR A 861 4.31 -42.91 -37.92
CA TYR A 861 4.55 -44.33 -37.65
C TYR A 861 6.02 -44.70 -37.87
N ARG A 862 6.69 -45.12 -36.79
CA ARG A 862 8.11 -45.54 -36.73
C ARG A 862 9.15 -44.55 -37.28
N VAL A 863 8.77 -43.33 -37.63
CA VAL A 863 9.69 -42.30 -38.17
C VAL A 863 10.83 -42.03 -37.19
N PHE A 864 10.54 -41.88 -35.90
CA PHE A 864 11.61 -41.61 -34.92
C PHE A 864 12.60 -42.78 -34.79
N VAL A 865 12.10 -44.01 -34.63
CA VAL A 865 12.93 -45.19 -34.30
C VAL A 865 13.69 -45.70 -35.52
N GLU A 866 13.07 -45.72 -36.71
CA GLU A 866 13.67 -46.32 -37.90
C GLU A 866 14.46 -45.32 -38.75
N THR A 867 14.09 -44.02 -38.75
CA THR A 867 14.75 -43.03 -39.62
C THR A 867 15.52 -41.96 -38.85
N LEU A 868 14.92 -41.23 -37.90
CA LEU A 868 15.57 -40.09 -37.23
C LEU A 868 16.67 -40.50 -36.23
N ALA A 869 16.38 -41.41 -35.29
CA ALA A 869 17.30 -41.75 -34.22
C ALA A 869 18.60 -42.44 -34.69
N PRO A 870 18.59 -43.35 -35.68
CA PRO A 870 19.80 -43.95 -36.24
C PRO A 870 20.66 -42.98 -37.06
N ALA A 871 20.07 -41.89 -37.55
CA ALA A 871 20.74 -40.91 -38.39
C ALA A 871 21.68 -40.03 -37.54
N THR A 872 22.99 -40.10 -37.79
CA THR A 872 23.97 -39.21 -37.14
C THR A 872 23.75 -37.74 -37.54
N SER A 873 23.32 -37.52 -38.79
CA SER A 873 23.00 -36.21 -39.35
C SER A 873 21.95 -35.46 -38.51
N TYR A 874 20.89 -36.15 -38.06
CA TYR A 874 19.84 -35.59 -37.21
C TYR A 874 20.37 -34.97 -35.92
N TRP A 875 21.24 -35.68 -35.19
CA TRP A 875 21.81 -35.20 -33.93
C TRP A 875 22.74 -34.00 -34.12
N PHE A 876 23.59 -34.02 -35.15
CA PHE A 876 24.47 -32.90 -35.47
C PHE A 876 23.70 -31.67 -35.93
N ILE A 877 22.69 -31.83 -36.80
CA ILE A 877 21.84 -30.73 -37.25
C ILE A 877 21.10 -30.13 -36.05
N THR A 878 20.50 -30.97 -35.19
CA THR A 878 19.80 -30.51 -33.99
C THR A 878 20.73 -29.68 -33.10
N LEU A 879 21.92 -30.20 -32.78
CA LEU A 879 22.90 -29.49 -31.95
C LEU A 879 23.36 -28.16 -32.59
N PHE A 880 23.69 -28.18 -33.88
CA PHE A 880 24.16 -27.01 -34.61
C PHE A 880 23.10 -25.92 -34.68
N VAL A 881 21.87 -26.27 -35.06
CA VAL A 881 20.76 -25.32 -35.18
C VAL A 881 20.45 -24.70 -33.83
N VAL A 882 20.37 -25.52 -32.77
CA VAL A 882 20.11 -25.04 -31.41
C VAL A 882 21.17 -24.04 -30.96
N ILE A 883 22.46 -24.35 -31.13
CA ILE A 883 23.55 -23.43 -30.77
C ILE A 883 23.47 -22.14 -31.60
N ALA A 884 23.29 -22.26 -32.92
CA ALA A 884 23.22 -21.11 -33.82
C ALA A 884 22.06 -20.17 -33.48
N THR A 885 20.90 -20.71 -33.08
CA THR A 885 19.74 -19.89 -32.69
C THR A 885 19.94 -19.21 -31.34
N LEU A 886 20.63 -19.84 -30.37
CA LEU A 886 20.79 -19.30 -29.01
C LEU A 886 21.91 -18.24 -28.89
N ILE A 887 22.94 -18.30 -29.74
CA ILE A 887 24.10 -17.39 -29.68
C ILE A 887 23.70 -15.90 -29.68
N PRO A 888 22.80 -15.42 -30.57
CA PRO A 888 22.48 -14.00 -30.65
C PRO A 888 21.80 -13.48 -29.37
N TYR A 889 20.91 -14.27 -28.77
CA TYR A 889 20.29 -13.92 -27.48
C TYR A 889 21.31 -13.91 -26.35
N PHE A 890 22.20 -14.91 -26.29
CA PHE A 890 23.27 -14.98 -25.30
C PHE A 890 24.21 -13.78 -25.39
N LEU A 891 24.63 -13.40 -26.61
CA LEU A 891 25.50 -12.25 -26.84
C LEU A 891 24.82 -10.93 -26.41
N TYR A 892 23.55 -10.76 -26.76
CA TYR A 892 22.77 -9.60 -26.32
C TYR A 892 22.72 -9.49 -24.79
N ASN A 893 22.41 -10.60 -24.10
CA ASN A 893 22.33 -10.62 -22.65
C ASN A 893 23.69 -10.35 -21.98
N ALA A 894 24.77 -10.92 -22.52
CA ALA A 894 26.12 -10.69 -22.04
C ALA A 894 26.55 -9.21 -22.18
N ILE A 895 26.27 -8.58 -23.32
CA ILE A 895 26.55 -7.15 -23.55
C ILE A 895 25.71 -6.29 -22.61
N GLN A 896 24.42 -6.57 -22.49
CA GLN A 896 23.53 -5.81 -21.60
C GLN A 896 23.99 -5.89 -20.15
N THR A 897 24.30 -7.09 -19.66
CA THR A 897 24.70 -7.29 -18.26
C THR A 897 26.03 -6.61 -17.94
N ARG A 898 26.99 -6.62 -18.86
CA ARG A 898 28.33 -6.08 -18.63
C ARG A 898 28.42 -4.56 -18.80
N PHE A 899 27.79 -4.00 -19.83
CA PHE A 899 27.95 -2.59 -20.18
C PHE A 899 26.77 -1.71 -19.74
N PHE A 900 25.55 -2.27 -19.63
CA PHE A 900 24.33 -1.54 -19.30
C PHE A 900 23.50 -2.27 -18.23
N PRO A 901 24.07 -2.54 -17.03
CA PRO A 901 23.38 -3.32 -16.00
C PRO A 901 22.12 -2.60 -15.51
N MET A 902 21.01 -3.36 -15.43
CA MET A 902 19.79 -2.93 -14.75
C MET A 902 19.97 -2.94 -13.22
N TYR A 903 19.03 -2.38 -12.45
CA TYR A 903 19.16 -2.25 -10.99
C TYR A 903 19.41 -3.60 -10.31
N HIS A 904 18.66 -4.65 -10.68
CA HIS A 904 18.91 -6.00 -10.15
C HIS A 904 20.29 -6.55 -10.56
N GLY A 905 20.76 -6.27 -11.78
CA GLY A 905 22.08 -6.70 -12.25
C GLY A 905 23.21 -6.08 -11.43
N MET A 906 23.08 -4.79 -11.07
CA MET A 906 24.00 -4.13 -10.15
C MET A 906 24.01 -4.81 -8.77
N ILE A 907 22.84 -5.13 -8.22
CA ILE A 907 22.71 -5.80 -6.91
C ILE A 907 23.29 -7.22 -6.93
N GLN A 908 23.09 -7.96 -8.03
CA GLN A 908 23.67 -9.29 -8.21
C GLN A 908 25.20 -9.24 -8.29
N CYS A 909 25.78 -8.26 -9.00
CA CYS A 909 27.23 -8.06 -9.01
C CYS A 909 27.78 -7.77 -7.61
N ILE A 910 27.12 -6.87 -6.85
CA ILE A 910 27.53 -6.55 -5.47
C ILE A 910 27.51 -7.79 -4.58
N ARG A 911 26.48 -8.64 -4.72
CA ARG A 911 26.39 -9.90 -4.00
C ARG A 911 27.54 -10.83 -4.36
N HIS A 912 27.88 -10.94 -5.64
CA HIS A 912 28.97 -11.79 -6.12
C HIS A 912 30.35 -11.29 -5.64
N GLU A 913 30.52 -9.97 -5.55
CA GLU A 913 31.76 -9.34 -5.06
C GLU A 913 31.91 -9.37 -3.53
N GLY A 914 30.88 -9.80 -2.79
CA GLY A 914 30.90 -9.84 -1.32
C GLY A 914 30.86 -8.47 -0.64
N LEU A 915 30.71 -7.39 -1.42
CA LEU A 915 30.66 -6.00 -0.94
C LEU A 915 29.29 -5.59 -0.38
N SER A 916 28.39 -6.56 -0.16
CA SER A 916 27.03 -6.25 0.29
C SER A 916 26.98 -5.54 1.63
N ASP A 917 28.01 -5.66 2.48
CA ASP A 917 28.07 -5.05 3.80
C ASP A 917 28.89 -3.75 3.88
N ASP A 918 29.44 -3.26 2.76
CA ASP A 918 30.15 -1.98 2.74
C ASP A 918 29.15 -0.81 2.95
N PRO A 919 29.28 -0.05 4.06
CA PRO A 919 28.40 1.08 4.34
C PRO A 919 28.52 2.20 3.31
N ALA A 920 29.70 2.42 2.70
CA ALA A 920 29.92 3.50 1.74
C ALA A 920 29.13 3.26 0.44
N TYR A 921 29.10 2.01 -0.02
CA TYR A 921 28.35 1.63 -1.21
C TYR A 921 26.83 1.64 -0.97
N CYS A 922 26.40 1.15 0.20
CA CYS A 922 24.99 1.25 0.61
C CYS A 922 24.52 2.71 0.66
N GLU A 923 25.38 3.62 1.14
CA GLU A 923 25.09 5.05 1.19
C GLU A 923 25.07 5.67 -0.22
N MET A 924 25.95 5.26 -1.13
CA MET A 924 25.94 5.70 -2.54
C MET A 924 24.64 5.31 -3.27
N VAL A 925 24.18 4.06 -3.13
CA VAL A 925 22.92 3.60 -3.75
C VAL A 925 21.72 4.34 -3.14
N ARG A 926 21.74 4.57 -1.82
CA ARG A 926 20.72 5.38 -1.13
C ARG A 926 20.71 6.83 -1.57
N GLN A 927 21.88 7.44 -1.82
CA GLN A 927 21.94 8.81 -2.34
C GLN A 927 21.31 8.91 -3.73
N ARG A 928 21.48 7.89 -4.59
CA ARG A 928 20.82 7.82 -5.91
C ARG A 928 19.30 7.64 -5.82
N SER A 929 18.78 7.06 -4.73
CA SER A 929 17.34 6.88 -4.54
C SER A 929 16.64 8.11 -3.96
N MET A 930 17.38 9.05 -3.33
CA MET A 930 16.79 10.24 -2.72
C MET A 930 16.44 11.29 -3.79
N ARG A 931 15.13 11.50 -4.00
CA ARG A 931 14.58 12.62 -4.77
C ARG A 931 14.25 13.77 -3.80
N PRO A 932 14.12 15.03 -4.29
CA PRO A 932 13.68 16.16 -3.47
C PRO A 932 12.33 15.90 -2.79
N THR A 933 11.48 15.09 -3.42
CA THR A 933 10.15 14.70 -2.94
C THR A 933 10.13 13.48 -2.02
N THR A 934 11.28 12.86 -1.73
CA THR A 934 11.33 11.65 -0.90
C THR A 934 11.10 12.00 0.58
N VAL A 935 10.09 11.38 1.22
CA VAL A 935 9.74 11.51 2.66
C VAL A 935 10.41 10.40 3.52
N GLY A 936 10.23 10.41 4.85
CA GLY A 936 10.83 9.43 5.77
C GLY A 936 12.09 9.90 6.53
N PHE A 937 12.51 9.13 7.53
CA PHE A 937 13.60 9.48 8.45
C PHE A 937 14.96 9.64 7.73
N THR A 938 15.26 8.81 6.73
CA THR A 938 16.56 8.83 6.03
C THR A 938 16.81 10.18 5.36
N ALA A 939 15.80 10.78 4.74
CA ALA A 939 15.96 12.11 4.17
C ALA A 939 15.74 13.27 5.18
N ARG A 940 15.15 13.03 6.37
CA ARG A 940 15.21 13.98 7.52
C ARG A 940 16.65 14.19 7.97
N ARG A 941 17.41 13.10 8.10
CA ARG A 941 18.84 13.16 8.43
C ARG A 941 19.69 13.79 7.33
N ALA A 942 19.39 13.51 6.06
CA ALA A 942 20.09 14.13 4.93
C ALA A 942 19.91 15.67 4.94
N ALA A 943 18.72 16.15 5.28
CA ALA A 943 18.44 17.57 5.45
C ALA A 943 19.22 18.18 6.64
N SER A 944 19.18 17.55 7.81
CA SER A 944 19.93 18.01 9.00
C SER A 944 21.45 18.08 8.76
N ARG A 945 22.04 17.11 8.04
CA ARG A 945 23.46 17.17 7.63
C ARG A 945 23.76 18.35 6.70
N ARG A 946 22.86 18.66 5.76
CA ARG A 946 23.01 19.82 4.86
C ARG A 946 22.94 21.14 5.64
N GLU A 947 22.03 21.26 6.60
CA GLU A 947 21.93 22.43 7.46
C GLU A 947 23.17 22.59 8.36
N ALA A 948 23.66 21.49 8.95
CA ALA A 948 24.89 21.50 9.74
C ALA A 948 26.14 21.82 8.92
N SER A 949 26.13 21.60 7.60
CA SER A 949 27.22 22.02 6.70
C SER A 949 27.09 23.46 6.20
N ARG A 950 25.92 24.09 6.35
CA ARG A 950 25.64 25.49 5.97
C ARG A 950 25.85 26.46 7.13
N ARG A 951 25.75 25.97 8.37
CA ARG A 951 26.20 26.67 9.59
C ARG A 951 27.70 26.44 9.76
#